data_AF-A0AAD3B3G3-F1
#
_entry.id   AF-A0AAD3B3G3-F1
#
_cell.length_a   1.000
_cell.length_b   1.000
_cell.length_c   1.000
_cell.angle_alpha   90.00
_cell.angle_beta   90.00
_cell.angle_gamma   90.00
#
_symmetry.space_group_name_H-M   'P 1'
#
loop_
_entity.id
_entity.type
_entity.pdbx_description
1 polymer ?
#
loop_
_entity_poly.entity_id
_entity_poly.type
_entity_poly.pdbx_seq_one_letter_code
_entity_poly.pdbx_strand_id
1 'polypeptide(L)'
;MLTRVPEEIRRAEKALDFGELSTLEPLKFQFYYEQPGQAISNTIYLEDGNPPFKLYLEVFNDSTEVVELKAFSQRLATVQAGGSQAASAKKCHFQLRWEKDLGLKPSEIDIEESEKSKWQVNYDEEERFFSIYFLHKSGLTLQPFGKIRLGFLKLTANNRTVKSSNVELLYGGKNLVVTGVNQDTIEDEISSRIAVSVINYPGKTQIPLQFRMLGSNKILNDGTSQNTLKLKVINSPLSNNARPILLLDKSSKFIVSFEKGTHADALVATDSQLSNVQIKVTDTNSWILTHNANSTEWSFTPKPSAIFPSKQLTAGQGIELTISNLVTNSASGLACIYIDYQNIGSYPDGRLVIPIEKTPLLYSGSQVGIGTKTFDRETTKLKVNGDIVLGKDETNKKFIFHSRTAEGDGGDFLQITHDKNDNNWDWDQGITLKRGGNVGIGTTTPAAKLHVNGGNAVITGKVGIGITNPTAKLHVNDGDAVISGKVGIGTTTPAAKLHVDGGDAVIGGKVAIRTTNPQIDLAIGDNDTGLKQQGDGELAIFTNGIERVRVNASGNVGIGITNSTAKLHVKGNAVITDKVGIGVRTPNTDATPKIHLAIGDDDTGLQQQGDGVLAIYTDNIERVRFDKQGNVGIGTTSPAAKLHVDGSVKFGGNSTIINQMICGQVFYNTVDKKWQYKGFAKGTRVVHTDDARFTIHYGFTVKHRQELAIFATPIYRHADNLITVQEVHEDRCVICMIDLANSKQPYEPTNFSFMIIHFGSPSDLYHFYNLENNRPLKHSAPIESYDYNRK
;
A
#
# COMPACT_ATOMS: atom_id res chain seq x y z
N MET A 1 2.44 28.43 60.67
CA MET A 1 3.34 29.33 61.44
C MET A 1 2.51 29.99 62.52
N LEU A 2 2.60 29.51 63.75
CA LEU A 2 2.09 30.21 64.93
C LEU A 2 3.18 31.20 65.35
N THR A 3 2.89 32.49 65.21
CA THR A 3 3.71 33.55 65.81
C THR A 3 3.70 33.35 67.32
N ARG A 4 4.90 33.14 67.89
CA ARG A 4 5.13 33.07 69.34
C ARG A 4 4.59 34.33 69.99
N VAL A 5 3.79 34.15 71.04
CA VAL A 5 3.39 35.19 71.97
C VAL A 5 4.66 35.86 72.54
N PRO A 6 4.73 37.20 72.60
CA PRO A 6 5.88 37.94 73.13
C PRO A 6 6.29 37.47 74.54
N GLU A 7 7.60 37.38 74.77
CA GLU A 7 8.25 36.95 76.01
C GLU A 7 7.77 37.74 77.27
N GLU A 8 7.17 38.91 77.06
CA GLU A 8 6.61 39.79 78.09
C GLU A 8 5.29 39.24 78.67
N ILE A 9 4.50 38.50 77.90
CA ILE A 9 3.27 37.83 78.38
C ILE A 9 3.62 36.52 79.09
N ARG A 10 4.71 35.84 78.69
CA ARG A 10 5.21 34.64 79.39
C ARG A 10 5.78 34.94 80.79
N ARG A 11 6.00 36.21 81.13
CA ARG A 11 6.36 36.64 82.49
C ARG A 11 5.15 36.88 83.40
N ALA A 12 3.93 36.95 82.87
CA ALA A 12 2.72 37.10 83.67
C ALA A 12 2.08 35.75 84.09
N GLU A 13 2.47 34.63 83.47
CA GLU A 13 1.97 33.29 83.77
C GLU A 13 3.07 32.36 84.33
N LYS A 14 3.90 32.90 85.22
CA LYS A 14 4.62 32.02 86.15
C LYS A 14 3.65 31.66 87.26
N ALA A 15 3.24 30.40 87.23
CA ALA A 15 2.85 29.65 88.40
C ALA A 15 3.67 30.13 89.60
N LEU A 16 2.96 30.57 90.65
CA LEU A 16 3.53 30.73 91.97
C LEU A 16 4.38 29.50 92.27
N ASP A 17 5.67 29.73 92.43
CA ASP A 17 6.56 28.82 93.11
C ASP A 17 6.09 28.77 94.56
N PHE A 18 5.36 27.72 94.93
CA PHE A 18 4.85 27.48 96.29
C PHE A 18 5.95 26.89 97.20
N GLY A 19 7.21 27.26 96.98
CA GLY A 19 8.23 27.22 98.02
C GLY A 19 8.09 28.45 98.91
N GLU A 20 7.59 28.25 100.14
CA GLU A 20 7.46 29.25 101.23
C GLU A 20 6.19 30.11 101.30
N LEU A 21 5.01 29.53 101.01
CA LEU A 21 3.71 30.05 101.50
C LEU A 21 2.81 28.95 102.09
N SER A 22 3.41 27.90 102.66
CA SER A 22 2.69 26.71 103.19
C SER A 22 2.08 26.90 104.58
N THR A 23 1.80 28.12 105.03
CA THR A 23 1.25 28.34 106.39
C THR A 23 -0.11 29.02 106.44
N LEU A 24 -0.80 29.28 105.31
CA LEU A 24 -2.09 29.99 105.35
C LEU A 24 -3.23 29.44 104.45
N GLU A 25 -3.02 28.41 103.61
CA GLU A 25 -4.12 27.80 102.82
C GLU A 25 -4.56 26.42 103.36
N PRO A 26 -5.28 26.33 104.50
CA PRO A 26 -5.64 25.06 105.11
C PRO A 26 -6.69 24.27 104.31
N LEU A 27 -7.52 24.91 103.48
CA LEU A 27 -8.58 24.23 102.73
C LEU A 27 -8.24 24.16 101.24
N LYS A 28 -8.36 22.95 100.69
CA LYS A 28 -8.31 22.66 99.25
C LYS A 28 -9.58 21.97 98.80
N PHE A 29 -9.79 21.88 97.50
CA PHE A 29 -10.97 21.23 96.96
C PHE A 29 -10.72 20.48 95.65
N GLN A 30 -11.62 19.53 95.39
CA GLN A 30 -11.65 18.74 94.17
C GLN A 30 -13.09 18.38 93.78
N PHE A 31 -13.30 18.19 92.48
CA PHE A 31 -14.53 17.68 91.89
C PHE A 31 -14.39 16.26 91.35
N TYR A 32 -15.35 15.41 91.67
CA TYR A 32 -15.39 14.08 91.09
C TYR A 32 -16.81 13.57 90.89
N TYR A 33 -16.97 12.70 89.90
CA TYR A 33 -18.18 11.92 89.71
C TYR A 33 -18.01 10.57 90.39
N GLU A 34 -19.04 10.07 91.07
CA GLU A 34 -19.02 8.73 91.66
C GLU A 34 -19.10 7.67 90.54
N GLN A 35 -17.95 7.11 90.16
CA GLN A 35 -17.85 6.02 89.18
C GLN A 35 -17.10 4.81 89.75
N PRO A 36 -17.42 3.57 89.30
CA PRO A 36 -16.67 2.39 89.70
C PRO A 36 -15.26 2.42 89.12
N GLY A 37 -14.23 2.52 89.96
CA GLY A 37 -12.87 2.05 89.63
C GLY A 37 -11.70 3.05 89.53
N GLN A 38 -11.82 4.38 89.62
CA GLN A 38 -10.63 5.25 89.74
C GLN A 38 -10.93 6.71 90.13
N ALA A 39 -9.89 7.38 90.65
CA ALA A 39 -9.91 8.76 91.15
C ALA A 39 -9.92 9.80 90.02
N ILE A 40 -10.91 10.69 90.04
CA ILE A 40 -10.97 11.91 89.24
C ILE A 40 -10.95 13.07 90.24
N SER A 41 -10.25 14.16 89.93
CA SER A 41 -10.11 15.28 90.86
C SER A 41 -10.65 16.61 90.32
N ASN A 42 -10.72 16.91 89.01
CA ASN A 42 -11.20 18.22 88.51
C ASN A 42 -11.75 18.19 87.06
N THR A 43 -12.81 17.41 86.80
CA THR A 43 -13.41 17.32 85.46
C THR A 43 -14.92 17.44 85.52
N ILE A 44 -15.51 18.24 84.63
CA ILE A 44 -16.95 18.45 84.49
C ILE A 44 -17.36 18.05 83.07
N TYR A 45 -18.50 17.36 82.95
CA TYR A 45 -19.03 16.92 81.66
C TYR A 45 -20.13 17.85 81.14
N LEU A 46 -20.27 17.90 79.81
CA LEU A 46 -21.35 18.63 79.14
C LEU A 46 -22.70 17.90 79.27
N GLU A 47 -23.80 18.64 79.44
CA GLU A 47 -25.16 18.08 79.56
C GLU A 47 -25.70 17.56 78.21
N ASP A 48 -26.13 16.29 78.17
CA ASP A 48 -26.66 15.66 76.95
C ASP A 48 -27.69 14.54 77.24
N GLY A 49 -28.84 14.90 77.83
CA GLY A 49 -30.06 14.08 77.81
C GLY A 49 -29.99 12.67 78.45
N ASN A 50 -28.98 12.36 79.26
CA ASN A 50 -28.86 11.13 80.05
C ASN A 50 -28.70 11.46 81.54
N PRO A 51 -29.06 10.55 82.48
CA PRO A 51 -29.08 10.86 83.91
C PRO A 51 -27.67 11.23 84.38
N PRO A 52 -27.49 12.38 85.05
CA PRO A 52 -26.18 12.82 85.48
C PRO A 52 -25.63 11.81 86.49
N PHE A 53 -24.39 11.35 86.28
CA PHE A 53 -23.59 10.93 87.43
C PHE A 53 -23.55 12.13 88.38
N LYS A 54 -23.73 11.90 89.67
CA LYS A 54 -23.72 12.99 90.65
C LYS A 54 -22.31 13.58 90.75
N LEU A 55 -22.21 14.89 90.60
CA LEU A 55 -20.96 15.63 90.78
C LEU A 55 -20.78 15.93 92.26
N TYR A 56 -19.68 15.49 92.84
CA TYR A 56 -19.31 15.77 94.22
C TYR A 56 -18.21 16.83 94.27
N LEU A 57 -18.39 17.82 95.14
CA LEU A 57 -17.33 18.69 95.63
C LEU A 57 -16.83 18.12 96.95
N GLU A 58 -15.52 17.90 97.02
CA GLU A 58 -14.84 17.56 98.26
C GLU A 58 -13.95 18.73 98.66
N VAL A 59 -14.27 19.37 99.78
CA VAL A 59 -13.43 20.38 100.43
C VAL A 59 -12.71 19.69 101.59
N PHE A 60 -11.39 19.71 101.59
CA PHE A 60 -10.60 18.98 102.57
C PHE A 60 -9.56 19.87 103.23
N ASN A 61 -9.29 19.56 104.49
CA ASN A 61 -8.24 20.19 105.27
C ASN A 61 -6.89 19.57 104.90
N ASP A 62 -6.07 20.28 104.13
CA ASP A 62 -4.74 19.82 103.70
C ASP A 62 -3.63 20.27 104.68
N SER A 63 -4.02 20.86 105.82
CA SER A 63 -3.10 21.25 106.89
C SER A 63 -3.01 20.18 107.99
N THR A 64 -1.97 20.30 108.82
CA THR A 64 -1.78 19.49 110.03
C THR A 64 -2.59 20.00 111.23
N GLU A 65 -3.26 21.13 111.10
CA GLU A 65 -4.02 21.79 112.16
C GLU A 65 -5.51 21.48 112.05
N VAL A 66 -6.25 21.62 113.15
CA VAL A 66 -7.72 21.51 113.13
C VAL A 66 -8.34 22.81 112.61
N VAL A 67 -9.30 22.70 111.69
CA VAL A 67 -10.06 23.85 111.16
C VAL A 67 -11.47 23.83 111.74
N GLU A 68 -11.86 24.90 112.43
CA GLU A 68 -13.20 25.08 112.97
C GLU A 68 -14.03 26.08 112.14
N LEU A 69 -15.12 25.58 111.58
CA LEU A 69 -16.21 26.37 111.01
C LEU A 69 -17.16 26.75 112.15
N LYS A 70 -17.11 27.97 112.69
CA LYS A 70 -17.95 28.34 113.83
C LYS A 70 -19.43 28.44 113.45
N ALA A 71 -20.30 28.02 114.37
CA ALA A 71 -21.74 28.17 114.21
C ALA A 71 -22.14 29.65 114.21
N PHE A 72 -23.13 30.03 113.38
CA PHE A 72 -23.69 31.37 113.43
C PHE A 72 -24.70 31.46 114.57
N SER A 73 -24.52 32.40 115.50
CA SER A 73 -25.29 32.49 116.75
C SER A 73 -26.74 33.00 116.61
N GLN A 74 -27.20 33.31 115.38
CA GLN A 74 -28.56 33.77 115.10
C GLN A 74 -29.34 32.75 114.26
N ARG A 75 -30.65 32.65 114.50
CA ARG A 75 -31.56 31.75 113.79
C ARG A 75 -31.61 32.11 112.30
N LEU A 76 -31.16 31.19 111.44
CA LEU A 76 -31.05 31.38 110.00
C LEU A 76 -32.43 31.22 109.32
N ALA A 77 -32.75 32.08 108.35
CA ALA A 77 -33.99 32.01 107.58
C ALA A 77 -33.96 30.89 106.51
N THR A 78 -35.09 30.25 106.25
CA THR A 78 -35.24 29.21 105.22
C THR A 78 -35.27 29.78 103.80
N VAL A 79 -34.85 28.94 102.87
CA VAL A 79 -34.57 29.16 101.45
C VAL A 79 -35.77 29.76 100.68
N GLN A 80 -35.66 31.01 100.22
CA GLN A 80 -36.23 31.60 98.98
C GLN A 80 -36.36 33.14 99.00
N ALA A 81 -36.07 33.82 100.11
CA ALA A 81 -35.97 35.27 100.12
C ALA A 81 -34.59 35.67 100.66
N GLY A 82 -33.77 36.32 99.83
CA GLY A 82 -32.45 36.86 100.16
C GLY A 82 -32.49 38.00 101.19
N GLY A 83 -33.08 37.74 102.36
CA GLY A 83 -33.08 38.66 103.49
C GLY A 83 -31.70 38.76 104.14
N SER A 84 -31.59 39.61 105.15
CA SER A 84 -30.34 39.93 105.86
C SER A 84 -29.65 38.76 106.57
N GLN A 85 -30.20 37.54 106.52
CA GLN A 85 -29.73 36.33 107.21
C GLN A 85 -29.47 35.13 106.26
N ALA A 86 -29.32 35.37 104.95
CA ALA A 86 -28.96 34.34 103.97
C ALA A 86 -27.43 34.17 103.83
N ALA A 87 -26.99 33.00 103.34
CA ALA A 87 -25.60 32.79 102.94
C ALA A 87 -25.23 33.82 101.84
N SER A 88 -24.09 34.48 102.00
CA SER A 88 -23.61 35.54 101.10
C SER A 88 -22.09 35.69 101.22
N ALA A 89 -21.47 36.52 100.38
CA ALA A 89 -20.02 36.77 100.42
C ALA A 89 -19.50 37.16 101.81
N LYS A 90 -20.29 37.90 102.60
CA LYS A 90 -19.93 38.31 103.97
C LYS A 90 -20.42 37.35 105.07
N LYS A 91 -21.18 36.32 104.70
CA LYS A 91 -21.85 35.37 105.60
C LYS A 91 -21.84 33.96 105.01
N CYS A 92 -20.65 33.40 104.84
CA CYS A 92 -20.45 32.00 104.46
C CYS A 92 -19.23 31.44 105.19
N HIS A 93 -19.09 30.11 105.22
CA HIS A 93 -17.86 29.44 105.64
C HIS A 93 -16.88 29.31 104.47
N PHE A 94 -17.42 29.06 103.28
CA PHE A 94 -16.66 29.12 102.04
C PHE A 94 -17.58 29.45 100.86
N GLN A 95 -16.96 29.97 99.80
CA GLN A 95 -17.57 30.34 98.54
C GLN A 95 -16.89 29.58 97.41
N LEU A 96 -17.67 29.09 96.47
CA LEU A 96 -17.20 28.49 95.23
C LEU A 96 -17.50 29.45 94.08
N ARG A 97 -16.46 29.99 93.45
CA ARG A 97 -16.55 31.01 92.41
C ARG A 97 -16.08 30.46 91.07
N TRP A 98 -16.92 30.60 90.05
CA TRP A 98 -16.75 30.06 88.70
C TRP A 98 -16.68 31.20 87.69
N GLU A 99 -15.86 31.06 86.64
CA GLU A 99 -16.04 31.90 85.46
C GLU A 99 -17.39 31.59 84.78
N LYS A 100 -18.08 32.62 84.26
CA LYS A 100 -19.39 32.45 83.58
C LYS A 100 -19.30 31.68 82.25
N ASP A 101 -18.09 31.38 81.78
CA ASP A 101 -17.82 30.72 80.51
C ASP A 101 -18.38 29.29 80.46
N LEU A 102 -18.51 28.59 81.58
CA LEU A 102 -19.09 27.25 81.68
C LEU A 102 -20.59 27.16 81.35
N GLY A 103 -21.29 28.30 81.28
CA GLY A 103 -22.72 28.34 81.00
C GLY A 103 -23.61 27.79 82.12
N LEU A 104 -23.12 27.80 83.37
CA LEU A 104 -23.89 27.40 84.55
C LEU A 104 -25.09 28.33 84.77
N LYS A 105 -26.23 27.77 85.19
CA LYS A 105 -27.42 28.56 85.54
C LYS A 105 -27.83 28.32 86.99
N PRO A 106 -28.19 29.36 87.76
CA PRO A 106 -28.58 29.19 89.15
C PRO A 106 -29.81 28.30 89.37
N SER A 107 -30.76 28.30 88.44
CA SER A 107 -31.96 27.45 88.49
C SER A 107 -31.66 25.95 88.41
N GLU A 108 -30.44 25.59 88.00
CA GLU A 108 -29.99 24.21 87.80
C GLU A 108 -29.07 23.74 88.95
N ILE A 109 -28.94 24.51 90.03
CA ILE A 109 -28.00 24.21 91.12
C ILE A 109 -28.75 23.85 92.39
N ASP A 110 -28.59 22.60 92.82
CA ASP A 110 -29.14 22.09 94.06
C ASP A 110 -28.16 21.07 94.68
N ILE A 111 -28.15 20.99 96.01
CA ILE A 111 -27.35 19.99 96.76
C ILE A 111 -28.24 18.83 97.23
N GLU A 112 -27.64 17.70 97.58
CA GLU A 112 -28.39 16.55 98.08
C GLU A 112 -29.24 16.86 99.33
N GLU A 113 -30.42 16.24 99.42
CA GLU A 113 -31.39 16.48 100.50
C GLU A 113 -30.80 16.21 101.90
N SER A 114 -29.91 15.22 102.02
CA SER A 114 -29.18 14.92 103.25
C SER A 114 -28.29 16.09 103.72
N GLU A 115 -27.76 16.87 102.79
CA GLU A 115 -26.87 18.01 103.06
C GLU A 115 -27.65 19.32 103.27
N LYS A 116 -28.85 19.49 102.69
CA LYS A 116 -29.73 20.65 102.92
C LYS A 116 -30.12 20.84 104.38
N SER A 117 -30.16 19.76 105.16
CA SER A 117 -30.42 19.82 106.60
C SER A 117 -29.28 20.52 107.35
N LYS A 118 -28.03 20.37 106.90
CA LYS A 118 -26.79 20.85 107.53
C LYS A 118 -26.30 22.19 106.97
N TRP A 119 -26.47 22.42 105.67
CA TRP A 119 -25.97 23.57 104.94
C TRP A 119 -27.10 24.50 104.49
N GLN A 120 -26.85 25.81 104.57
CA GLN A 120 -27.57 26.82 103.83
C GLN A 120 -26.72 27.17 102.60
N VAL A 121 -27.32 27.07 101.42
CA VAL A 121 -26.67 27.36 100.14
C VAL A 121 -27.41 28.50 99.47
N ASN A 122 -26.67 29.47 98.95
CA ASN A 122 -27.19 30.57 98.16
C ASN A 122 -26.23 30.87 97.01
N TYR A 123 -26.66 31.64 96.02
CA TYR A 123 -25.83 31.99 94.88
C TYR A 123 -25.96 33.48 94.53
N ASP A 124 -24.98 33.98 93.78
CA ASP A 124 -24.99 35.31 93.20
C ASP A 124 -24.29 35.30 91.83
N GLU A 125 -24.64 36.25 90.99
CA GLU A 125 -24.15 36.41 89.63
C GLU A 125 -23.54 37.79 89.43
N GLU A 126 -22.23 37.84 89.23
CA GLU A 126 -21.49 39.04 88.87
C GLU A 126 -21.25 39.10 87.35
N GLU A 127 -20.66 40.19 86.83
CA GLU A 127 -20.43 40.36 85.39
C GLU A 127 -19.59 39.23 84.78
N ARG A 128 -18.55 38.77 85.50
CA ARG A 128 -17.60 37.74 85.03
C ARG A 128 -17.69 36.41 85.77
N PHE A 129 -18.24 36.40 86.98
CA PHE A 129 -18.23 35.23 87.85
C PHE A 129 -19.63 34.81 88.29
N PHE A 130 -19.77 33.51 88.55
CA PHE A 130 -20.91 32.90 89.20
C PHE A 130 -20.45 32.33 90.55
N SER A 131 -21.11 32.71 91.65
CA SER A 131 -20.66 32.39 93.02
C SER A 131 -21.71 31.57 93.75
N ILE A 132 -21.28 30.52 94.46
CA ILE A 132 -22.11 29.71 95.37
C ILE A 132 -21.55 29.84 96.79
N TYR A 133 -22.38 30.23 97.74
CA TYR A 133 -22.02 30.45 99.13
C TYR A 133 -22.53 29.30 100.00
N PHE A 134 -21.66 28.74 100.84
CA PHE A 134 -21.97 27.64 101.75
C PHE A 134 -21.83 28.08 103.21
N LEU A 135 -22.92 27.96 103.98
CA LEU A 135 -22.94 28.26 105.41
C LEU A 135 -23.50 27.06 106.21
N HIS A 136 -22.70 26.49 107.11
CA HIS A 136 -23.10 25.39 107.98
C HIS A 136 -23.97 25.90 109.15
N LYS A 137 -25.10 25.24 109.41
CA LYS A 137 -26.10 25.74 110.38
C LYS A 137 -25.69 25.59 111.85
N SER A 138 -24.84 24.62 112.17
CA SER A 138 -24.43 24.30 113.56
C SER A 138 -22.93 24.41 113.82
N GLY A 139 -22.16 24.93 112.86
CA GLY A 139 -20.69 24.84 112.87
C GLY A 139 -20.18 23.41 112.67
N LEU A 140 -18.90 23.26 112.32
CA LEU A 140 -18.27 21.99 111.97
C LEU A 140 -16.76 22.05 112.28
N THR A 141 -16.23 21.00 112.89
CA THR A 141 -14.78 20.85 113.12
C THR A 141 -14.20 19.87 112.11
N LEU A 142 -13.20 20.30 111.35
CA LEU A 142 -12.45 19.49 110.39
C LEU A 142 -11.09 19.13 110.98
N GLN A 143 -10.90 17.84 111.27
CA GLN A 143 -9.61 17.29 111.67
C GLN A 143 -8.57 17.43 110.53
N PRO A 144 -7.25 17.30 110.80
CA PRO A 144 -6.24 17.20 109.77
C PRO A 144 -6.61 16.11 108.75
N PHE A 145 -6.55 16.41 107.45
CA PHE A 145 -7.01 15.54 106.35
C PHE A 145 -8.50 15.17 106.37
N GLY A 146 -9.29 15.82 107.24
CA GLY A 146 -10.74 15.71 107.28
C GLY A 146 -11.39 16.36 106.06
N LYS A 147 -12.59 15.91 105.70
CA LYS A 147 -13.25 16.33 104.46
C LYS A 147 -14.74 16.62 104.60
N ILE A 148 -15.20 17.58 103.82
CA ILE A 148 -16.60 17.92 103.55
C ILE A 148 -16.92 17.38 102.17
N ARG A 149 -17.98 16.59 102.04
CA ARG A 149 -18.47 16.11 100.74
C ARG A 149 -19.85 16.71 100.48
N LEU A 150 -19.99 17.42 99.36
CA LEU A 150 -21.23 18.02 98.89
C LEU A 150 -21.59 17.45 97.52
N GLY A 151 -22.71 16.73 97.43
CA GLY A 151 -23.24 16.24 96.16
C GLY A 151 -24.14 17.27 95.50
N PHE A 152 -23.87 17.57 94.23
CA PHE A 152 -24.73 18.39 93.38
C PHE A 152 -25.64 17.53 92.52
N LEU A 153 -26.92 17.92 92.44
CA LEU A 153 -27.93 17.16 91.70
C LEU A 153 -27.96 17.48 90.19
N LYS A 154 -27.52 18.68 89.79
CA LYS A 154 -27.68 19.22 88.42
C LYS A 154 -26.57 20.20 87.99
N LEU A 155 -25.42 20.20 88.66
CA LEU A 155 -24.29 21.07 88.31
C LEU A 155 -23.49 20.45 87.14
N THR A 156 -23.72 20.94 85.91
CA THR A 156 -23.06 20.48 84.66
C THR A 156 -22.57 21.67 83.83
N ALA A 157 -21.57 21.46 82.97
CA ALA A 157 -21.16 22.49 82.02
C ALA A 157 -22.11 22.52 80.81
N ASN A 158 -22.58 23.69 80.39
CA ASN A 158 -23.57 23.83 79.32
C ASN A 158 -23.06 24.65 78.14
N ASN A 159 -21.79 25.08 78.18
CA ASN A 159 -21.13 25.75 77.07
C ASN A 159 -20.14 24.84 76.33
N ARG A 160 -20.54 24.40 75.12
CA ARG A 160 -19.78 23.46 74.30
C ARG A 160 -18.46 24.03 73.76
N THR A 161 -18.31 25.36 73.74
CA THR A 161 -17.09 26.01 73.20
C THR A 161 -15.95 26.09 74.22
N VAL A 162 -16.22 25.81 75.50
CA VAL A 162 -15.23 25.90 76.58
C VAL A 162 -14.63 24.53 76.84
N LYS A 163 -13.29 24.45 76.83
CA LYS A 163 -12.52 23.21 77.05
C LYS A 163 -11.90 23.12 78.45
N SER A 164 -11.76 24.26 79.12
CA SER A 164 -11.27 24.40 80.47
C SER A 164 -11.80 25.70 81.05
N SER A 165 -12.06 25.74 82.35
CA SER A 165 -12.44 26.96 83.07
C SER A 165 -11.74 26.97 84.44
N ASN A 166 -11.64 28.13 85.08
CA ASN A 166 -11.07 28.24 86.42
C ASN A 166 -12.18 28.27 87.47
N VAL A 167 -11.93 27.59 88.59
CA VAL A 167 -12.79 27.57 89.77
C VAL A 167 -11.98 27.91 90.97
N GLU A 168 -12.54 28.75 91.83
CA GLU A 168 -11.90 29.25 93.02
C GLU A 168 -12.75 28.88 94.24
N LEU A 169 -12.11 28.31 95.27
CA LEU A 169 -12.68 28.19 96.60
C LEU A 169 -12.14 29.34 97.44
N LEU A 170 -13.02 30.28 97.77
CA LEU A 170 -12.70 31.41 98.65
C LEU A 170 -13.18 31.09 100.06
N TYR A 171 -12.33 31.30 101.05
CA TYR A 171 -12.61 31.05 102.45
C TYR A 171 -11.78 31.99 103.34
N GLY A 172 -12.29 32.31 104.51
CA GLY A 172 -11.71 33.33 105.40
C GLY A 172 -12.79 34.28 105.92
N GLY A 173 -12.57 34.86 107.10
CA GLY A 173 -13.50 35.78 107.76
C GLY A 173 -13.75 35.45 109.23
N LYS A 174 -14.46 36.36 109.93
CA LYS A 174 -14.68 36.44 111.40
C LYS A 174 -15.16 35.18 112.14
N ASN A 175 -15.40 34.06 111.46
CA ASN A 175 -15.92 32.80 112.02
C ASN A 175 -15.18 31.54 111.55
N LEU A 176 -14.02 31.66 110.89
CA LEU A 176 -13.11 30.55 110.60
C LEU A 176 -11.91 30.62 111.56
N VAL A 177 -11.70 29.57 112.37
CA VAL A 177 -10.54 29.50 113.28
C VAL A 177 -9.71 28.28 112.94
N VAL A 178 -8.40 28.46 112.77
CA VAL A 178 -7.46 27.36 112.69
C VAL A 178 -6.79 27.23 114.04
N THR A 179 -7.06 26.14 114.75
CA THR A 179 -6.52 25.93 116.10
C THR A 179 -5.14 25.29 116.00
N GLY A 180 -4.11 26.14 115.85
CA GLY A 180 -2.76 25.89 116.35
C GLY A 180 -2.56 26.53 117.73
N VAL A 181 -1.34 26.47 118.29
CA VAL A 181 -0.98 26.82 119.69
C VAL A 181 -1.51 28.18 120.21
N ASN A 182 -2.00 29.08 119.34
CA ASN A 182 -2.49 30.42 119.69
C ASN A 182 -3.96 30.77 119.28
N GLN A 183 -4.77 29.87 118.69
CA GLN A 183 -6.16 30.15 118.24
C GLN A 183 -6.33 31.40 117.33
N ASP A 184 -5.48 31.57 116.33
CA ASP A 184 -5.57 32.73 115.43
C ASP A 184 -6.79 32.64 114.49
N THR A 185 -7.54 33.76 114.40
CA THR A 185 -8.68 33.88 113.48
C THR A 185 -8.17 34.30 112.11
N ILE A 186 -8.60 33.62 111.05
CA ILE A 186 -8.28 34.04 109.68
C ILE A 186 -9.23 35.19 109.32
N GLU A 187 -8.78 36.43 109.44
CA GLU A 187 -9.58 37.62 109.13
C GLU A 187 -9.55 38.01 107.64
N ASP A 188 -8.49 37.63 106.92
CA ASP A 188 -8.31 37.90 105.49
C ASP A 188 -8.95 36.81 104.62
N GLU A 189 -9.43 37.21 103.45
CA GLU A 189 -10.00 36.30 102.45
C GLU A 189 -8.88 35.56 101.71
N ILE A 190 -8.89 34.24 101.79
CA ILE A 190 -7.90 33.35 101.17
C ILE A 190 -8.59 32.56 100.05
N SER A 191 -7.94 32.46 98.89
CA SER A 191 -8.50 31.75 97.73
C SER A 191 -7.62 30.60 97.30
N SER A 192 -8.17 29.39 97.27
CA SER A 192 -7.56 28.27 96.55
C SER A 192 -8.13 28.21 95.13
N ARG A 193 -7.28 28.10 94.11
CA ARG A 193 -7.71 28.07 92.69
C ARG A 193 -7.30 26.77 92.03
N ILE A 194 -8.21 26.21 91.24
CA ILE A 194 -7.98 25.03 90.41
C ILE A 194 -8.53 25.25 89.00
N ALA A 195 -7.87 24.68 88.01
CA ALA A 195 -8.42 24.58 86.67
C ALA A 195 -9.30 23.33 86.57
N VAL A 196 -10.54 23.48 86.12
CA VAL A 196 -11.41 22.36 85.79
C VAL A 196 -11.39 22.10 84.29
N SER A 197 -11.23 20.83 83.92
CA SER A 197 -11.37 20.41 82.53
C SER A 197 -12.83 20.21 82.19
N VAL A 198 -13.27 20.80 81.08
CA VAL A 198 -14.61 20.59 80.54
C VAL A 198 -14.49 19.61 79.40
N ILE A 199 -15.01 18.40 79.61
CA ILE A 199 -14.88 17.33 78.63
C ILE A 199 -16.24 17.07 77.99
N ASN A 200 -16.22 17.07 76.67
CA ASN A 200 -17.31 16.53 75.91
C ASN A 200 -17.34 14.99 76.08
N TYR A 201 -18.47 14.45 76.55
CA TYR A 201 -18.58 13.13 77.18
C TYR A 201 -17.72 12.01 76.54
N PRO A 202 -16.81 11.33 77.28
CA PRO A 202 -15.92 10.31 76.72
C PRO A 202 -16.61 9.01 76.27
N GLY A 203 -17.89 8.79 76.59
CA GLY A 203 -18.59 7.58 76.14
C GLY A 203 -19.20 7.67 74.72
N LYS A 204 -19.26 8.87 74.10
CA LYS A 204 -19.73 9.06 72.71
C LYS A 204 -18.53 9.21 71.77
N THR A 205 -17.69 8.18 71.69
CA THR A 205 -16.47 8.19 70.87
C THR A 205 -16.72 8.03 69.37
N GLN A 206 -17.85 7.42 69.00
CA GLN A 206 -18.24 7.19 67.61
C GLN A 206 -19.38 8.11 67.23
N ILE A 207 -19.06 9.21 66.56
CA ILE A 207 -20.09 10.07 65.98
C ILE A 207 -20.78 9.31 64.82
N PRO A 208 -22.11 9.31 64.74
CA PRO A 208 -22.89 8.69 63.66
C PRO A 208 -22.80 9.47 62.34
N LEU A 209 -21.65 10.05 61.98
CA LEU A 209 -21.50 10.77 60.71
C LEU A 209 -20.84 9.89 59.65
N GLN A 210 -21.46 9.85 58.47
CA GLN A 210 -20.88 9.21 57.29
C GLN A 210 -20.99 10.15 56.09
N PHE A 211 -20.01 10.09 55.19
CA PHE A 211 -20.13 10.74 53.89
C PHE A 211 -20.67 9.78 52.84
N ARG A 212 -21.35 10.31 51.83
CA ARG A 212 -21.75 9.60 50.62
C ARG A 212 -21.42 10.47 49.41
N MET A 213 -20.78 9.88 48.41
CA MET A 213 -20.61 10.52 47.11
C MET A 213 -21.90 10.36 46.30
N LEU A 214 -22.43 11.47 45.80
CA LEU A 214 -23.59 11.50 44.92
C LEU A 214 -23.09 11.55 43.46
N GLY A 215 -22.39 10.50 43.04
CA GLY A 215 -21.71 10.41 41.75
C GLY A 215 -20.30 9.82 41.89
N SER A 216 -19.46 10.09 40.88
CA SER A 216 -18.05 9.67 40.88
C SER A 216 -17.24 10.46 41.90
N ASN A 217 -16.26 9.79 42.54
CA ASN A 217 -15.19 10.43 43.31
C ASN A 217 -13.92 10.65 42.47
N LYS A 218 -13.99 10.41 41.15
CA LYS A 218 -12.90 10.66 40.21
C LYS A 218 -13.13 11.96 39.44
N ILE A 219 -12.06 12.72 39.24
CA ILE A 219 -12.05 13.96 38.46
C ILE A 219 -10.97 13.91 37.37
N LEU A 220 -11.22 14.61 36.26
CA LEU A 220 -10.29 14.71 35.15
C LEU A 220 -9.15 15.68 35.48
N ASN A 221 -7.91 15.21 35.36
CA ASN A 221 -6.69 15.96 35.66
C ASN A 221 -5.94 16.36 34.38
N ASP A 222 -6.43 17.39 33.69
CA ASP A 222 -5.87 17.88 32.42
C ASP A 222 -5.58 19.41 32.45
N GLY A 223 -5.73 20.05 33.62
CA GLY A 223 -5.48 21.47 33.83
C GLY A 223 -6.48 22.46 33.27
N THR A 224 -7.47 22.00 32.52
CA THR A 224 -8.46 22.88 31.86
C THR A 224 -9.89 22.49 32.19
N SER A 225 -10.10 21.23 32.54
CA SER A 225 -11.40 20.66 32.81
C SER A 225 -11.96 21.11 34.15
N GLN A 226 -12.99 21.96 34.10
CA GLN A 226 -13.92 22.14 35.23
C GLN A 226 -14.66 20.83 35.57
N ASN A 227 -14.45 20.32 36.78
CA ASN A 227 -15.10 19.15 37.35
C ASN A 227 -16.18 19.57 38.37
N THR A 228 -17.13 18.67 38.63
CA THR A 228 -18.15 18.85 39.67
C THR A 228 -18.22 17.60 40.53
N LEU A 229 -18.15 17.77 41.84
CA LEU A 229 -18.33 16.72 42.85
C LEU A 229 -19.58 17.03 43.67
N LYS A 230 -20.39 16.01 43.94
CA LYS A 230 -21.53 16.11 44.84
C LYS A 230 -21.35 15.10 45.96
N LEU A 231 -21.51 15.54 47.20
CA LEU A 231 -21.37 14.70 48.38
C LEU A 231 -22.38 15.08 49.45
N LYS A 232 -22.67 14.14 50.34
CA LYS A 232 -23.59 14.33 51.46
C LYS A 232 -22.96 13.79 52.73
N VAL A 233 -22.91 14.60 53.78
CA VAL A 233 -22.56 14.15 55.13
C VAL A 233 -23.84 13.95 55.90
N ILE A 234 -24.12 12.72 56.32
CA ILE A 234 -25.39 12.33 56.94
C ILE A 234 -25.18 11.76 58.34
N ASN A 235 -26.17 11.98 59.19
CA ASN A 235 -26.35 11.18 60.39
C ASN A 235 -26.77 9.76 59.96
N SER A 236 -25.91 8.77 60.14
CA SER A 236 -26.11 7.36 59.78
C SER A 236 -26.24 6.51 61.06
N PRO A 237 -27.05 5.45 61.08
CA PRO A 237 -27.13 4.57 62.25
C PRO A 237 -25.75 4.08 62.71
N LEU A 238 -25.54 3.99 64.02
CA LEU A 238 -24.33 3.40 64.59
C LEU A 238 -24.29 1.89 64.33
N SER A 239 -23.11 1.28 64.48
CA SER A 239 -22.88 -0.16 64.27
C SER A 239 -23.75 -1.06 65.15
N ASN A 240 -24.21 -0.55 66.30
CA ASN A 240 -25.15 -1.20 67.22
C ASN A 240 -26.64 -0.93 66.88
N ASN A 241 -26.93 -0.44 65.67
CA ASN A 241 -28.25 -0.01 65.20
C ASN A 241 -28.89 1.17 65.96
N ALA A 242 -28.19 1.82 66.89
CA ALA A 242 -28.69 3.02 67.53
C ALA A 242 -28.83 4.17 66.52
N ARG A 243 -29.90 4.95 66.64
CA ARG A 243 -30.22 6.10 65.78
C ARG A 243 -30.23 7.40 66.59
N PRO A 244 -29.09 7.80 67.16
CA PRO A 244 -29.01 9.02 67.94
C PRO A 244 -29.36 10.24 67.08
N ILE A 245 -30.05 11.21 67.67
CA ILE A 245 -30.28 12.52 67.07
C ILE A 245 -29.03 13.36 67.30
N LEU A 246 -28.47 13.95 66.25
CA LEU A 246 -27.39 14.93 66.40
C LEU A 246 -28.00 16.30 66.66
N LEU A 247 -27.61 16.92 67.77
CA LEU A 247 -28.01 18.27 68.13
C LEU A 247 -26.93 19.24 67.66
N LEU A 248 -27.32 20.26 66.89
CA LEU A 248 -26.43 21.28 66.38
C LEU A 248 -26.94 22.63 66.84
N ASP A 249 -26.09 23.43 67.45
CA ASP A 249 -26.41 24.81 67.83
C ASP A 249 -25.63 25.80 66.96
N LYS A 250 -25.78 27.10 67.25
CA LYS A 250 -25.10 28.17 66.51
C LYS A 250 -23.56 28.07 66.51
N SER A 251 -22.98 27.32 67.43
CA SER A 251 -21.53 27.07 67.54
C SER A 251 -21.08 25.84 66.76
N SER A 252 -22.00 24.98 66.33
CA SER A 252 -21.70 23.80 65.51
C SER A 252 -21.24 24.19 64.11
N LYS A 253 -20.22 23.49 63.59
CA LYS A 253 -19.66 23.77 62.27
C LYS A 253 -19.35 22.50 61.49
N PHE A 254 -19.54 22.57 60.18
CA PHE A 254 -18.89 21.70 59.21
C PHE A 254 -17.94 22.55 58.37
N ILE A 255 -16.66 22.21 58.32
CA ILE A 255 -15.64 22.93 57.56
C ILE A 255 -15.13 22.01 56.47
N VAL A 256 -15.35 22.39 55.21
CA VAL A 256 -14.87 21.66 54.04
C VAL A 256 -13.55 22.25 53.63
N SER A 257 -12.51 21.43 53.50
CA SER A 257 -11.19 21.88 53.09
C SER A 257 -10.43 20.88 52.21
N PHE A 258 -9.38 21.34 51.53
CA PHE A 258 -8.51 20.49 50.70
C PHE A 258 -7.12 21.13 50.54
N GLU A 259 -6.14 20.33 50.12
CA GLU A 259 -4.77 20.80 49.90
C GLU A 259 -4.60 21.56 48.57
N LYS A 260 -3.74 22.59 48.56
CA LYS A 260 -3.34 23.34 47.35
C LYS A 260 -1.84 23.20 47.10
N GLY A 261 -1.46 22.96 45.84
CA GLY A 261 -0.06 22.91 45.40
C GLY A 261 0.15 21.94 44.23
N THR A 262 1.41 21.71 43.86
CA THR A 262 1.76 20.79 42.77
C THR A 262 2.00 19.35 43.24
N HIS A 263 2.01 19.11 44.55
CA HIS A 263 2.20 17.80 45.18
C HIS A 263 1.03 16.83 44.90
N ALA A 264 1.23 15.54 45.14
CA ALA A 264 0.30 14.48 44.75
C ALA A 264 -1.07 14.53 45.46
N ASP A 265 -1.11 15.05 46.69
CA ASP A 265 -2.28 15.16 47.55
C ASP A 265 -3.09 16.46 47.33
N ALA A 266 -2.53 17.43 46.61
CA ALA A 266 -3.20 18.70 46.32
C ALA A 266 -4.36 18.55 45.34
N LEU A 267 -5.53 19.07 45.69
CA LEU A 267 -6.72 19.00 44.83
C LEU A 267 -6.68 20.04 43.70
N VAL A 268 -6.09 21.21 43.95
CA VAL A 268 -5.84 22.29 42.98
C VAL A 268 -4.38 22.74 43.05
N ALA A 269 -3.83 23.27 41.96
CA ALA A 269 -2.41 23.66 41.90
C ALA A 269 -2.15 25.16 42.04
N THR A 270 -3.05 26.01 41.52
CA THR A 270 -2.83 27.47 41.43
C THR A 270 -3.91 28.28 42.13
N ASP A 271 -3.61 29.54 42.46
CA ASP A 271 -4.59 30.46 43.06
C ASP A 271 -5.74 30.77 42.12
N SER A 272 -5.47 30.84 40.80
CA SER A 272 -6.52 31.03 39.78
C SER A 272 -7.49 29.84 39.72
N GLN A 273 -6.99 28.61 39.91
CA GLN A 273 -7.86 27.44 40.04
C GLN A 273 -8.68 27.52 41.33
N LEU A 274 -8.03 27.82 42.46
CA LEU A 274 -8.70 27.93 43.77
C LEU A 274 -9.80 29.00 43.77
N SER A 275 -9.54 30.20 43.25
CA SER A 275 -10.48 31.32 43.25
C SER A 275 -11.78 31.03 42.48
N ASN A 276 -11.73 30.06 41.56
CA ASN A 276 -12.89 29.65 40.76
C ASN A 276 -13.72 28.54 41.43
N VAL A 277 -13.16 27.82 42.41
CA VAL A 277 -13.87 26.73 43.10
C VAL A 277 -15.07 27.30 43.86
N GLN A 278 -16.24 26.70 43.64
CA GLN A 278 -17.46 27.06 44.35
C GLN A 278 -17.98 25.86 45.14
N ILE A 279 -18.12 26.00 46.46
CA ILE A 279 -18.80 25.01 47.31
C ILE A 279 -20.14 25.59 47.76
N LYS A 280 -21.23 24.91 47.40
CA LYS A 280 -22.60 25.31 47.74
C LYS A 280 -23.29 24.22 48.54
N VAL A 281 -24.11 24.63 49.50
CA VAL A 281 -25.04 23.75 50.23
C VAL A 281 -26.40 23.73 49.53
N THR A 282 -26.99 22.55 49.38
CA THR A 282 -28.31 22.40 48.72
C THR A 282 -29.42 23.12 49.50
N ASP A 283 -29.42 23.00 50.83
CA ASP A 283 -30.42 23.63 51.71
C ASP A 283 -29.88 24.93 52.32
N THR A 284 -29.99 26.02 51.57
CA THR A 284 -29.55 27.37 51.98
C THR A 284 -30.43 27.99 53.07
N ASN A 285 -31.63 27.46 53.33
CA ASN A 285 -32.52 27.93 54.40
C ASN A 285 -32.08 27.43 55.77
N SER A 286 -31.29 26.37 55.78
CA SER A 286 -30.84 25.65 56.97
C SER A 286 -29.41 25.97 57.39
N TRP A 287 -28.59 26.46 56.47
CA TRP A 287 -27.15 26.54 56.62
C TRP A 287 -26.66 27.91 56.18
N ILE A 288 -25.71 28.47 56.91
CA ILE A 288 -24.97 29.67 56.57
C ILE A 288 -23.61 29.21 56.05
N LEU A 289 -23.25 29.64 54.84
CA LEU A 289 -21.93 29.45 54.28
C LEU A 289 -21.07 30.69 54.55
N THR A 290 -19.87 30.48 55.06
CA THR A 290 -18.84 31.51 55.23
C THR A 290 -17.54 31.05 54.56
N HIS A 291 -16.94 31.91 53.76
CA HIS A 291 -15.69 31.64 53.06
C HIS A 291 -14.89 32.92 52.88
N ASN A 292 -13.59 32.86 53.18
CA ASN A 292 -12.65 33.94 52.94
C ASN A 292 -12.05 33.77 51.54
N ALA A 293 -11.88 34.87 50.81
CA ALA A 293 -11.26 34.83 49.48
C ALA A 293 -9.89 34.14 49.51
N ASN A 294 -9.63 33.28 48.52
CA ASN A 294 -8.38 32.50 48.38
C ASN A 294 -8.09 31.54 49.55
N SER A 295 -9.09 31.22 50.38
CA SER A 295 -8.98 30.15 51.37
C SER A 295 -9.20 28.79 50.72
N THR A 296 -8.59 27.74 51.27
CA THR A 296 -8.96 26.35 50.95
C THR A 296 -10.07 25.82 51.85
N GLU A 297 -10.69 26.67 52.68
CA GLU A 297 -11.68 26.27 53.68
C GLU A 297 -13.03 26.99 53.48
N TRP A 298 -14.13 26.22 53.55
CA TRP A 298 -15.51 26.70 53.54
C TRP A 298 -16.22 26.24 54.81
N SER A 299 -16.73 27.17 55.61
CA SER A 299 -17.42 26.88 56.87
C SER A 299 -18.93 26.92 56.68
N PHE A 300 -19.62 25.92 57.22
CA PHE A 300 -21.07 25.81 57.22
C PHE A 300 -21.58 25.74 58.66
N THR A 301 -22.34 26.73 59.09
CA THR A 301 -22.99 26.76 60.41
C THR A 301 -24.51 26.61 60.25
N PRO A 302 -25.20 25.94 61.18
CA PRO A 302 -26.64 25.84 61.13
C PRO A 302 -27.27 27.23 61.38
N LYS A 303 -28.33 27.56 60.63
CA LYS A 303 -29.09 28.79 60.87
C LYS A 303 -29.86 28.68 62.21
N PRO A 304 -29.82 29.71 63.07
CA PRO A 304 -30.66 29.74 64.27
C PRO A 304 -32.15 29.71 63.88
N SER A 305 -32.95 28.84 64.50
CA SER A 305 -34.42 28.87 64.35
C SER A 305 -35.05 29.70 65.46
N ALA A 306 -36.16 30.39 65.17
CA ALA A 306 -36.90 31.20 66.14
C ALA A 306 -37.63 30.38 67.22
N ILE A 307 -37.77 29.06 67.03
CA ILE A 307 -38.56 28.16 67.90
C ILE A 307 -37.68 27.11 68.61
N PHE A 308 -36.50 26.78 68.05
CA PHE A 308 -35.55 25.84 68.67
C PHE A 308 -34.12 26.40 68.56
N PRO A 309 -33.38 26.56 69.68
CA PRO A 309 -32.00 27.05 69.66
C PRO A 309 -31.01 26.04 69.06
N SER A 310 -31.43 24.78 68.83
CA SER A 310 -30.63 23.73 68.21
C SER A 310 -31.36 23.03 67.06
N LYS A 311 -30.69 22.93 65.91
CA LYS A 311 -31.08 22.11 64.76
C LYS A 311 -30.83 20.64 65.06
N GLN A 312 -31.81 19.79 64.76
CA GLN A 312 -31.68 18.34 64.92
C GLN A 312 -31.41 17.70 63.57
N LEU A 313 -30.42 16.81 63.50
CA LEU A 313 -30.27 15.87 62.38
C LEU A 313 -30.68 14.49 62.86
N THR A 314 -31.81 14.01 62.37
CA THR A 314 -32.24 12.62 62.54
C THR A 314 -31.53 11.71 61.52
N ALA A 315 -31.61 10.38 61.70
CA ALA A 315 -30.97 9.44 60.79
C ALA A 315 -31.39 9.68 59.32
N GLY A 316 -30.41 9.79 58.42
CA GLY A 316 -30.58 10.11 57.00
C GLY A 316 -30.55 11.61 56.66
N GLN A 317 -30.74 12.48 57.64
CA GLN A 317 -30.59 13.94 57.47
C GLN A 317 -29.13 14.35 57.59
N GLY A 318 -28.79 15.49 57.00
CA GLY A 318 -27.39 15.91 56.89
C GLY A 318 -27.20 17.21 56.14
N ILE A 319 -25.97 17.41 55.68
CA ILE A 319 -25.59 18.51 54.78
C ILE A 319 -25.20 17.92 53.42
N GLU A 320 -25.81 18.46 52.36
CA GLU A 320 -25.51 18.09 50.97
C GLU A 320 -24.77 19.23 50.30
N LEU A 321 -23.64 18.91 49.68
CA LEU A 321 -22.66 19.85 49.16
C LEU A 321 -22.38 19.57 47.68
N THR A 322 -22.37 20.63 46.88
CA THR A 322 -21.91 20.61 45.49
C THR A 322 -20.66 21.46 45.36
N ILE A 323 -19.57 20.85 44.91
CA ILE A 323 -18.28 21.49 44.62
C ILE A 323 -18.17 21.60 43.10
N SER A 324 -18.19 22.81 42.58
CA SER A 324 -18.18 23.11 41.15
C SER A 324 -16.93 23.88 40.73
N ASN A 325 -16.70 23.93 39.42
CA ASN A 325 -15.59 24.63 38.77
C ASN A 325 -14.20 24.15 39.23
N LEU A 326 -14.10 22.90 39.68
CA LEU A 326 -12.86 22.33 40.16
C LEU A 326 -11.95 21.97 38.97
N VAL A 327 -10.90 22.76 38.76
CA VAL A 327 -9.88 22.51 37.73
C VAL A 327 -8.58 22.09 38.42
N THR A 328 -7.93 21.05 37.90
CA THR A 328 -6.69 20.53 38.49
C THR A 328 -5.68 20.12 37.43
N ASN A 329 -4.41 20.46 37.67
CA ASN A 329 -3.20 20.01 36.99
C ASN A 329 -2.07 19.68 37.99
N SER A 330 -2.42 19.41 39.25
CA SER A 330 -1.46 18.86 40.20
C SER A 330 -1.10 17.41 39.82
N ALA A 331 -0.10 16.81 40.45
CA ALA A 331 0.27 15.42 40.12
C ALA A 331 -0.94 14.47 40.26
N SER A 332 -1.15 13.59 39.27
CA SER A 332 -2.24 12.60 39.27
C SER A 332 -2.12 11.65 40.47
N GLY A 333 -3.25 11.16 40.96
CA GLY A 333 -3.31 10.31 42.17
C GLY A 333 -4.44 10.70 43.11
N LEU A 334 -4.34 10.25 44.36
CA LEU A 334 -5.35 10.54 45.39
C LEU A 334 -5.09 11.91 46.02
N ALA A 335 -6.08 12.80 45.90
CA ALA A 335 -6.24 13.96 46.76
C ALA A 335 -7.35 13.71 47.77
N CYS A 336 -7.46 14.55 48.80
CA CYS A 336 -8.53 14.45 49.78
C CYS A 336 -9.32 15.75 49.87
N ILE A 337 -10.63 15.59 50.11
CA ILE A 337 -11.46 16.63 50.69
C ILE A 337 -11.67 16.26 52.15
N TYR A 338 -11.36 17.19 53.04
CA TYR A 338 -11.56 17.04 54.47
C TYR A 338 -12.87 17.72 54.87
N ILE A 339 -13.62 17.08 55.76
CA ILE A 339 -14.77 17.69 56.43
C ILE A 339 -14.53 17.62 57.92
N ASP A 340 -14.08 18.73 58.49
CA ASP A 340 -14.00 18.89 59.93
C ASP A 340 -15.39 19.17 60.49
N TYR A 341 -15.72 18.54 61.60
CA TYR A 341 -16.94 18.80 62.34
C TYR A 341 -16.60 19.24 63.76
N GLN A 342 -17.27 20.29 64.20
CA GLN A 342 -17.01 20.92 65.50
C GLN A 342 -18.32 21.12 66.27
N ASN A 343 -18.27 20.94 67.59
CA ASN A 343 -19.37 21.19 68.52
C ASN A 343 -20.70 20.52 68.12
N ILE A 344 -20.66 19.26 67.65
CA ILE A 344 -21.87 18.50 67.28
C ILE A 344 -22.32 17.65 68.45
N GLY A 345 -23.41 18.06 69.11
CA GLY A 345 -23.92 17.38 70.30
C GLY A 345 -22.80 17.11 71.30
N SER A 346 -22.91 16.04 72.09
CA SER A 346 -21.81 15.64 72.98
C SER A 346 -20.78 14.70 72.34
N TYR A 347 -20.46 14.91 71.06
CA TYR A 347 -19.39 14.16 70.37
C TYR A 347 -18.11 14.99 70.28
N PRO A 348 -16.93 14.36 70.40
CA PRO A 348 -15.66 15.03 70.14
C PRO A 348 -15.61 15.66 68.75
N ASP A 349 -14.90 16.77 68.61
CA ASP A 349 -14.56 17.32 67.29
C ASP A 349 -13.74 16.29 66.50
N GLY A 350 -13.91 16.28 65.18
CA GLY A 350 -13.16 15.35 64.35
C GLY A 350 -13.22 15.68 62.87
N ARG A 351 -12.73 14.75 62.05
CA ARG A 351 -12.58 14.92 60.61
C ARG A 351 -13.06 13.70 59.85
N LEU A 352 -13.78 13.93 58.76
CA LEU A 352 -14.02 12.95 57.71
C LEU A 352 -13.03 13.20 56.56
N VAL A 353 -12.42 12.13 56.04
CA VAL A 353 -11.47 12.20 54.92
C VAL A 353 -12.13 11.55 53.70
N ILE A 354 -12.31 12.33 52.64
CA ILE A 354 -12.99 11.90 51.41
C ILE A 354 -11.96 11.80 50.29
N PRO A 355 -11.60 10.59 49.84
CA PRO A 355 -10.62 10.41 48.78
C PRO A 355 -11.20 10.77 47.42
N ILE A 356 -10.49 11.65 46.70
CA ILE A 356 -10.77 12.08 45.33
C ILE A 356 -9.64 11.62 44.41
N GLU A 357 -9.97 10.86 43.38
CA GLU A 357 -9.00 10.35 42.42
C GLU A 357 -8.85 11.33 41.25
N LYS A 358 -7.68 11.94 41.10
CA LYS A 358 -7.30 12.76 39.95
C LYS A 358 -6.69 11.85 38.88
N THR A 359 -7.38 11.68 37.76
CA THR A 359 -6.97 10.78 36.68
C THR A 359 -7.00 11.47 35.32
N PRO A 360 -6.06 11.18 34.40
CA PRO A 360 -6.13 11.66 33.02
C PRO A 360 -7.18 10.91 32.18
N LEU A 361 -7.76 9.82 32.71
CA LEU A 361 -8.71 8.95 32.01
C LEU A 361 -10.09 9.00 32.68
N LEU A 362 -11.12 9.30 31.88
CA LEU A 362 -12.52 9.24 32.31
C LEU A 362 -13.14 7.90 31.88
N TYR A 363 -13.60 7.12 32.86
CA TYR A 363 -14.35 5.89 32.64
C TYR A 363 -15.84 6.12 32.90
N SER A 364 -16.70 5.71 31.97
CA SER A 364 -18.16 5.72 32.17
C SER A 364 -18.75 4.45 31.56
N GLY A 365 -19.25 3.54 32.41
CA GLY A 365 -19.71 2.22 31.96
C GLY A 365 -18.60 1.43 31.24
N SER A 366 -18.84 1.05 29.99
CA SER A 366 -17.88 0.31 29.14
C SER A 366 -17.12 1.21 28.14
N GLN A 367 -16.93 2.50 28.46
CA GLN A 367 -16.34 3.48 27.54
C GLN A 367 -15.22 4.28 28.18
N VAL A 368 -14.26 4.73 27.36
CA VAL A 368 -13.06 5.44 27.79
C VAL A 368 -12.90 6.75 27.02
N GLY A 369 -12.80 7.86 27.76
CA GLY A 369 -12.38 9.16 27.24
C GLY A 369 -10.95 9.49 27.69
N ILE A 370 -10.08 9.83 26.74
CA ILE A 370 -8.71 10.30 27.01
C ILE A 370 -8.63 11.78 26.61
N GLY A 371 -8.40 12.66 27.59
CA GLY A 371 -8.32 14.11 27.36
C GLY A 371 -9.61 14.78 26.88
N THR A 372 -10.78 14.17 27.08
CA THR A 372 -12.08 14.68 26.60
C THR A 372 -13.22 14.47 27.59
N LYS A 373 -14.14 15.44 27.66
CA LYS A 373 -15.35 15.41 28.52
C LYS A 373 -16.61 14.96 27.79
N THR A 374 -16.65 15.16 26.47
CA THR A 374 -17.84 15.00 25.63
C THR A 374 -17.54 13.92 24.60
N PHE A 375 -18.04 12.72 24.85
CA PHE A 375 -18.13 11.67 23.84
C PHE A 375 -19.53 11.09 23.90
N ASP A 376 -20.02 10.61 22.77
CA ASP A 376 -21.31 9.96 22.70
C ASP A 376 -21.24 8.69 23.56
N ARG A 377 -21.93 8.75 24.70
CA ARG A 377 -21.94 7.69 25.72
C ARG A 377 -22.80 6.49 25.33
N GLU A 378 -23.39 6.49 24.14
CA GLU A 378 -24.11 5.34 23.61
C GLU A 378 -23.35 4.68 22.46
N THR A 379 -22.66 5.45 21.61
CA THR A 379 -22.02 4.91 20.39
C THR A 379 -20.49 4.85 20.43
N THR A 380 -19.82 5.69 21.25
CA THR A 380 -18.35 5.81 21.21
C THR A 380 -17.67 4.98 22.30
N LYS A 381 -16.87 3.99 21.91
CA LYS A 381 -16.13 3.11 22.87
C LYS A 381 -14.83 3.73 23.39
N LEU A 382 -14.09 4.41 22.52
CA LEU A 382 -12.87 5.13 22.84
C LEU A 382 -12.88 6.48 22.11
N LYS A 383 -12.82 7.58 22.85
CA LYS A 383 -12.57 8.91 22.29
C LYS A 383 -11.25 9.43 22.84
N VAL A 384 -10.32 9.71 21.94
CA VAL A 384 -9.06 10.39 22.26
C VAL A 384 -9.12 11.79 21.68
N ASN A 385 -8.85 12.79 22.52
CA ASN A 385 -8.66 14.17 22.08
C ASN A 385 -7.16 14.46 22.10
N GLY A 386 -6.54 14.46 20.91
CA GLY A 386 -5.10 14.52 20.73
C GLY A 386 -4.54 13.24 20.09
N ASP A 387 -3.21 13.16 20.05
CA ASP A 387 -2.47 12.09 19.39
C ASP A 387 -2.34 10.84 20.27
N ILE A 388 -2.42 9.65 19.67
CA ILE A 388 -2.00 8.40 20.31
C ILE A 388 -0.60 8.07 19.80
N VAL A 389 0.38 8.13 20.69
CA VAL A 389 1.80 7.84 20.38
C VAL A 389 2.14 6.42 20.84
N LEU A 390 2.52 5.56 19.91
CA LEU A 390 3.01 4.21 20.18
C LEU A 390 4.53 4.13 19.99
N GLY A 391 5.24 3.73 21.06
CA GLY A 391 6.67 3.45 21.05
C GLY A 391 7.61 4.66 21.23
N LYS A 392 8.87 4.34 21.49
CA LYS A 392 10.07 5.17 21.30
C LYS A 392 11.19 4.20 20.90
N ASP A 393 11.82 4.38 19.76
CA ASP A 393 13.04 3.65 19.40
C ASP A 393 14.31 4.48 19.65
N GLU A 394 15.47 3.89 19.37
CA GLU A 394 16.82 4.48 19.53
C GLU A 394 17.04 5.75 18.67
N THR A 395 16.16 5.99 17.68
CA THR A 395 16.20 7.14 16.78
C THR A 395 15.08 8.16 17.03
N ASN A 396 14.38 8.03 18.17
CA ASN A 396 13.25 8.88 18.57
C ASN A 396 12.00 8.76 17.68
N LYS A 397 11.93 7.73 16.80
CA LYS A 397 10.80 7.56 15.90
C LYS A 397 9.58 7.09 16.65
N LYS A 398 8.47 7.80 16.46
CA LYS A 398 7.17 7.48 17.08
C LYS A 398 6.17 7.09 16.01
N PHE A 399 5.37 6.05 16.28
CA PHE A 399 4.19 5.78 15.47
C PHE A 399 3.02 6.54 16.08
N ILE A 400 2.47 7.49 15.34
CA ILE A 400 1.41 8.36 15.85
C ILE A 400 0.11 8.07 15.10
N PHE A 401 -0.97 7.74 15.82
CA PHE A 401 -2.32 7.79 15.26
C PHE A 401 -2.82 9.22 15.40
N HIS A 402 -2.89 9.89 14.28
CA HIS A 402 -3.36 11.26 14.21
C HIS A 402 -4.83 11.30 13.79
N SER A 403 -5.71 11.82 14.65
CA SER A 403 -7.10 12.11 14.29
C SER A 403 -7.31 13.62 14.35
N ARG A 404 -7.23 14.30 13.20
CA ARG A 404 -7.56 15.73 13.12
C ARG A 404 -8.84 15.98 12.35
N THR A 405 -9.58 16.96 12.86
CA THR A 405 -10.70 17.63 12.22
C THR A 405 -10.33 19.13 12.18
N ALA A 406 -9.49 19.59 11.24
CA ALA A 406 -9.31 21.04 11.08
C ALA A 406 -8.84 21.48 9.69
N GLU A 407 -9.61 22.46 9.23
CA GLU A 407 -9.52 23.48 8.17
C GLU A 407 -8.20 23.57 7.38
N GLY A 408 -8.32 23.42 6.06
CA GLY A 408 -7.25 23.60 5.07
C GLY A 408 -7.24 22.51 4.00
N ASP A 409 -7.11 21.24 4.42
CA ASP A 409 -6.81 20.12 3.51
C ASP A 409 -7.91 19.03 3.43
N GLY A 410 -9.17 19.42 3.66
CA GLY A 410 -10.32 18.63 3.19
C GLY A 410 -10.61 17.32 3.94
N GLY A 411 -10.67 17.34 5.27
CA GLY A 411 -11.47 16.38 6.05
C GLY A 411 -10.71 15.32 6.86
N ASP A 412 -11.44 14.67 7.77
CA ASP A 412 -10.97 13.66 8.73
C ASP A 412 -10.13 12.56 8.07
N PHE A 413 -8.91 12.36 8.55
CA PHE A 413 -8.06 11.23 8.17
C PHE A 413 -7.39 10.62 9.39
N LEU A 414 -7.12 9.31 9.30
CA LEU A 414 -6.18 8.64 10.18
C LEU A 414 -4.84 8.57 9.45
N GLN A 415 -3.81 9.17 10.02
CA GLN A 415 -2.46 9.04 9.50
C GLN A 415 -1.58 8.28 10.46
N ILE A 416 -0.67 7.53 9.85
CA ILE A 416 0.41 6.79 10.46
C ILE A 416 1.70 7.35 9.87
N THR A 417 2.49 8.05 10.66
CA THR A 417 3.79 8.58 10.21
C THR A 417 4.80 8.59 11.36
N HIS A 418 6.06 8.82 11.00
CA HIS A 418 7.16 9.06 11.92
C HIS A 418 7.56 10.55 11.92
N ASP A 419 8.29 10.95 12.95
CA ASP A 419 8.95 12.25 13.05
C ASP A 419 10.32 12.24 12.36
N LYS A 420 10.69 13.40 11.83
CA LYS A 420 12.05 13.72 11.38
C LYS A 420 12.96 13.89 12.59
N ASN A 421 14.26 13.94 12.34
CA ASN A 421 15.29 14.15 13.38
C ASN A 421 15.17 15.50 14.11
N ASP A 422 14.37 16.43 13.61
CA ASP A 422 14.07 17.73 14.24
C ASP A 422 12.78 17.71 15.09
N ASN A 423 12.21 16.52 15.33
CA ASN A 423 10.90 16.31 15.97
C ASN A 423 9.70 16.91 15.20
N ASN A 424 9.90 17.36 13.96
CA ASN A 424 8.81 17.77 13.06
C ASN A 424 8.32 16.57 12.25
N TRP A 425 7.11 16.63 11.72
CA TRP A 425 6.44 15.44 11.19
C TRP A 425 6.83 15.21 9.73
N ASP A 426 7.05 13.94 9.35
CA ASP A 426 7.30 13.58 7.95
C ASP A 426 6.01 13.20 7.23
N TRP A 427 5.21 14.22 6.92
CA TRP A 427 3.87 14.07 6.38
C TRP A 427 3.80 13.26 5.07
N ASP A 428 4.87 13.28 4.28
CA ASP A 428 4.90 12.70 2.94
C ASP A 428 5.53 11.30 2.89
N GLN A 429 5.80 10.66 4.04
CA GLN A 429 6.40 9.32 4.11
C GLN A 429 5.49 8.27 4.77
N GLY A 430 4.31 8.67 5.24
CA GLY A 430 3.40 7.82 6.02
C GLY A 430 2.30 7.12 5.22
N ILE A 431 1.38 6.46 5.94
CA ILE A 431 0.12 5.93 5.42
C ILE A 431 -1.02 6.85 5.86
N THR A 432 -1.82 7.31 4.90
CA THR A 432 -2.97 8.20 5.11
C THR A 432 -4.26 7.48 4.75
N LEU A 433 -5.21 7.41 5.67
CA LEU A 433 -6.55 6.86 5.46
C LEU A 433 -7.60 7.97 5.56
N LYS A 434 -8.23 8.34 4.44
CA LYS A 434 -9.29 9.35 4.41
C LYS A 434 -10.66 8.72 4.68
N ARG A 435 -11.58 9.47 5.29
CA ARG A 435 -12.97 9.02 5.59
C ARG A 435 -13.76 8.52 4.38
N GLY A 436 -13.38 8.89 3.15
CA GLY A 436 -13.93 8.37 1.89
C GLY A 436 -13.34 7.03 1.39
N GLY A 437 -12.46 6.40 2.17
CA GLY A 437 -11.82 5.12 1.85
C GLY A 437 -10.61 5.20 0.92
N ASN A 438 -10.11 6.40 0.61
CA ASN A 438 -8.86 6.55 -0.12
C ASN A 438 -7.67 6.31 0.82
N VAL A 439 -6.72 5.51 0.35
CA VAL A 439 -5.47 5.18 1.03
C VAL A 439 -4.30 5.80 0.27
N GLY A 440 -3.58 6.70 0.93
CA GLY A 440 -2.32 7.26 0.47
C GLY A 440 -1.14 6.56 1.14
N ILE A 441 -0.10 6.22 0.39
CA ILE A 441 1.20 5.77 0.90
C ILE A 441 2.23 6.76 0.34
N GLY A 442 2.90 7.52 1.21
CA GLY A 442 3.81 8.60 0.82
C GLY A 442 3.10 9.88 0.32
N THR A 443 1.84 10.07 0.70
CA THR A 443 1.05 11.27 0.37
C THR A 443 -0.12 11.46 1.34
N THR A 444 -0.44 12.72 1.65
CA THR A 444 -1.61 13.12 2.46
C THR A 444 -2.86 13.41 1.61
N THR A 445 -2.70 13.52 0.29
CA THR A 445 -3.75 13.90 -0.67
C THR A 445 -3.95 12.82 -1.75
N PRO A 446 -4.38 11.59 -1.38
CA PRO A 446 -4.56 10.51 -2.34
C PRO A 446 -5.63 10.85 -3.39
N ALA A 447 -5.22 10.95 -4.66
CA ALA A 447 -6.09 11.27 -5.80
C ALA A 447 -7.00 10.10 -6.24
N ALA A 448 -6.76 8.90 -5.73
CA ALA A 448 -7.50 7.68 -6.04
C ALA A 448 -7.67 6.81 -4.79
N LYS A 449 -8.42 5.70 -4.92
CA LYS A 449 -8.68 4.75 -3.81
C LYS A 449 -7.40 4.18 -3.19
N LEU A 450 -6.39 3.92 -4.01
CA LEU A 450 -5.02 3.61 -3.58
C LEU A 450 -4.06 4.50 -4.36
N HIS A 451 -3.31 5.36 -3.67
CA HIS A 451 -2.29 6.23 -4.26
C HIS A 451 -0.97 6.00 -3.53
N VAL A 452 0.01 5.41 -4.22
CA VAL A 452 1.38 5.27 -3.73
C VAL A 452 2.22 6.34 -4.42
N ASN A 453 2.78 7.27 -3.64
CA ASN A 453 3.55 8.40 -4.13
C ASN A 453 4.97 8.34 -3.56
N GLY A 454 5.96 8.27 -4.45
CA GLY A 454 7.36 8.04 -4.07
C GLY A 454 7.67 6.60 -3.66
N GLY A 455 8.90 6.13 -3.95
CA GLY A 455 9.35 4.78 -3.62
C GLY A 455 8.81 3.67 -4.53
N ASN A 456 8.97 2.40 -4.08
CA ASN A 456 8.56 1.20 -4.81
C ASN A 456 7.35 0.53 -4.13
N ALA A 457 6.36 0.09 -4.92
CA ALA A 457 5.34 -0.85 -4.46
C ALA A 457 5.78 -2.29 -4.79
N VAL A 458 6.09 -3.09 -3.77
CA VAL A 458 6.49 -4.50 -3.93
C VAL A 458 5.35 -5.41 -3.47
N ILE A 459 4.81 -6.21 -4.39
CA ILE A 459 3.71 -7.14 -4.11
C ILE A 459 4.19 -8.56 -4.44
N THR A 460 4.36 -9.38 -3.41
CA THR A 460 4.86 -10.78 -3.55
C THR A 460 3.74 -11.76 -3.92
N GLY A 461 2.50 -11.42 -3.54
CA GLY A 461 1.29 -12.15 -3.90
C GLY A 461 0.79 -11.84 -5.31
N LYS A 462 -0.49 -12.13 -5.56
CA LYS A 462 -1.15 -11.87 -6.83
C LYS A 462 -1.92 -10.54 -6.77
N VAL A 463 -1.85 -9.75 -7.84
CA VAL A 463 -2.60 -8.51 -8.05
C VAL A 463 -3.72 -8.78 -9.04
N GLY A 464 -4.97 -8.71 -8.57
CA GLY A 464 -6.16 -8.75 -9.42
C GLY A 464 -6.66 -7.33 -9.70
N ILE A 465 -6.88 -6.99 -10.96
CA ILE A 465 -7.55 -5.75 -11.38
C ILE A 465 -8.83 -6.18 -12.11
N GLY A 466 -9.99 -5.87 -11.53
CA GLY A 466 -11.29 -6.32 -12.07
C GLY A 466 -11.63 -7.81 -11.80
N ILE A 467 -10.85 -8.51 -10.97
CA ILE A 467 -11.09 -9.93 -10.61
C ILE A 467 -10.79 -10.21 -9.13
N THR A 468 -11.60 -11.05 -8.49
CA THR A 468 -11.47 -11.42 -7.06
C THR A 468 -10.55 -12.62 -6.82
N ASN A 469 -10.34 -13.48 -7.81
CA ASN A 469 -9.51 -14.68 -7.74
C ASN A 469 -8.45 -14.69 -8.86
N PRO A 470 -7.38 -13.89 -8.75
CA PRO A 470 -6.33 -13.85 -9.76
C PRO A 470 -5.61 -15.20 -9.90
N THR A 471 -5.44 -15.69 -11.13
CA THR A 471 -4.74 -16.94 -11.43
C THR A 471 -3.23 -16.74 -11.62
N ALA A 472 -2.80 -15.52 -11.95
CA ALA A 472 -1.40 -15.12 -12.14
C ALA A 472 -0.96 -14.00 -11.15
N LYS A 473 0.34 -13.71 -11.09
CA LYS A 473 0.91 -12.64 -10.23
C LYS A 473 0.34 -11.25 -10.55
N LEU A 474 0.05 -10.98 -11.81
CA LEU A 474 -0.76 -9.85 -12.26
C LEU A 474 -1.84 -10.41 -13.17
N HIS A 475 -3.11 -10.21 -12.81
CA HIS A 475 -4.26 -10.62 -13.61
C HIS A 475 -5.23 -9.45 -13.73
N VAL A 476 -5.37 -8.94 -14.95
CA VAL A 476 -6.32 -7.88 -15.29
C VAL A 476 -7.46 -8.53 -16.08
N ASN A 477 -8.69 -8.43 -15.57
CA ASN A 477 -9.89 -8.99 -16.21
C ASN A 477 -10.92 -7.87 -16.40
N ASP A 478 -11.55 -7.81 -17.58
CA ASP A 478 -12.59 -6.83 -17.92
C ASP A 478 -12.21 -5.35 -17.64
N GLY A 479 -10.91 -5.03 -17.64
CA GLY A 479 -10.40 -3.69 -17.36
C GLY A 479 -9.14 -3.36 -18.16
N ASP A 480 -8.80 -2.06 -18.22
CA ASP A 480 -7.65 -1.56 -18.97
C ASP A 480 -6.36 -1.58 -18.12
N ALA A 481 -5.24 -1.96 -18.73
CA ALA A 481 -3.91 -1.78 -18.17
C ALA A 481 -3.14 -0.73 -19.00
N VAL A 482 -3.11 0.52 -18.52
CA VAL A 482 -2.37 1.60 -19.18
C VAL A 482 -1.00 1.78 -18.53
N ILE A 483 0.06 1.53 -19.28
CA ILE A 483 1.45 1.68 -18.82
C ILE A 483 2.15 2.69 -19.73
N SER A 484 2.45 3.88 -19.20
CA SER A 484 3.14 4.95 -19.94
C SER A 484 4.64 4.70 -20.09
N GLY A 485 5.21 3.96 -19.14
CA GLY A 485 6.62 3.55 -19.09
C GLY A 485 6.92 2.32 -19.93
N LYS A 486 7.99 1.61 -19.57
CA LYS A 486 8.41 0.37 -20.23
C LYS A 486 7.89 -0.85 -19.47
N VAL A 487 7.43 -1.86 -20.20
CA VAL A 487 7.03 -3.18 -19.69
C VAL A 487 8.13 -4.18 -20.02
N GLY A 488 8.75 -4.75 -18.99
CA GLY A 488 9.69 -5.88 -19.12
C GLY A 488 9.00 -7.20 -18.80
N ILE A 489 9.12 -8.17 -19.68
CA ILE A 489 8.71 -9.56 -19.44
C ILE A 489 9.97 -10.41 -19.60
N GLY A 490 10.42 -11.05 -18.52
CA GLY A 490 11.68 -11.82 -18.53
C GLY A 490 12.98 -11.00 -18.39
N THR A 491 12.89 -9.66 -18.34
CA THR A 491 14.04 -8.76 -18.20
C THR A 491 13.81 -7.68 -17.13
N THR A 492 14.88 -7.26 -16.45
CA THR A 492 14.87 -6.16 -15.49
C THR A 492 15.29 -4.82 -16.11
N THR A 493 15.79 -4.82 -17.34
CA THR A 493 16.27 -3.62 -18.06
C THR A 493 15.62 -3.50 -19.44
N PRO A 494 14.32 -3.18 -19.53
CA PRO A 494 13.64 -3.07 -20.82
C PRO A 494 14.30 -2.03 -21.76
N ALA A 495 14.72 -2.46 -22.95
CA ALA A 495 15.32 -1.56 -23.95
C ALA A 495 14.26 -0.70 -24.66
N ALA A 496 13.03 -1.23 -24.80
CA ALA A 496 11.88 -0.58 -25.45
C ALA A 496 10.65 -0.49 -24.53
N LYS A 497 9.57 0.16 -24.99
CA LYS A 497 8.30 0.30 -24.24
C LYS A 497 7.66 -1.05 -23.88
N LEU A 498 7.87 -2.08 -24.70
CA LEU A 498 7.60 -3.47 -24.37
C LEU A 498 8.84 -4.28 -24.75
N HIS A 499 9.47 -4.96 -23.79
CA HIS A 499 10.61 -5.85 -24.02
C HIS A 499 10.29 -7.21 -23.40
N VAL A 500 10.16 -8.22 -24.25
CA VAL A 500 10.03 -9.62 -23.85
C VAL A 500 11.38 -10.29 -24.12
N ASP A 501 12.05 -10.75 -23.07
CA ASP A 501 13.38 -11.36 -23.12
C ASP A 501 13.28 -12.81 -22.64
N GLY A 502 13.42 -13.77 -23.58
CA GLY A 502 13.18 -15.19 -23.35
C GLY A 502 11.69 -15.57 -23.25
N GLY A 503 11.33 -16.70 -23.88
CA GLY A 503 9.95 -17.20 -23.94
C GLY A 503 9.10 -16.59 -25.06
N ASP A 504 7.82 -16.96 -25.10
CA ASP A 504 6.86 -16.55 -26.14
C ASP A 504 5.94 -15.41 -25.65
N ALA A 505 5.63 -14.46 -26.55
CA ALA A 505 4.56 -13.49 -26.35
C ALA A 505 3.33 -13.91 -27.17
N VAL A 506 2.33 -14.53 -26.53
CA VAL A 506 1.09 -14.95 -27.19
C VAL A 506 0.04 -13.84 -27.05
N ILE A 507 -0.40 -13.27 -28.18
CA ILE A 507 -1.42 -12.20 -28.20
C ILE A 507 -2.63 -12.73 -28.97
N GLY A 508 -3.72 -13.01 -28.25
CA GLY A 508 -5.00 -13.45 -28.83
C GLY A 508 -5.78 -12.26 -29.38
N GLY A 509 -5.44 -11.80 -30.58
CA GLY A 509 -6.12 -10.67 -31.22
C GLY A 509 -5.21 -9.89 -32.16
N LYS A 510 -5.65 -8.69 -32.56
CA LYS A 510 -4.85 -7.80 -33.42
C LYS A 510 -3.76 -7.09 -32.61
N VAL A 511 -2.54 -7.05 -33.14
CA VAL A 511 -1.44 -6.28 -32.57
C VAL A 511 -1.35 -4.94 -33.30
N ALA A 512 -1.55 -3.84 -32.60
CA ALA A 512 -1.30 -2.50 -33.12
C ALA A 512 0.09 -2.01 -32.72
N ILE A 513 0.90 -1.58 -33.69
CA ILE A 513 2.12 -0.81 -33.45
C ILE A 513 1.91 0.56 -34.09
N ARG A 514 1.88 1.63 -33.26
CA ARG A 514 1.71 3.05 -33.68
C ARG A 514 0.39 3.45 -34.35
N THR A 515 -0.64 2.60 -34.38
CA THR A 515 -1.95 2.89 -35.00
C THR A 515 -3.12 2.60 -34.06
N THR A 516 -4.26 3.26 -34.23
CA THR A 516 -5.50 3.04 -33.45
C THR A 516 -6.49 2.08 -34.13
N ASN A 517 -6.21 1.63 -35.36
CA ASN A 517 -7.06 0.71 -36.12
C ASN A 517 -6.22 -0.40 -36.78
N PRO A 518 -5.66 -1.35 -36.02
CA PRO A 518 -4.78 -2.38 -36.59
C PRO A 518 -5.55 -3.28 -37.58
N GLN A 519 -5.04 -3.40 -38.80
CA GLN A 519 -5.16 -4.62 -39.61
C GLN A 519 -3.97 -5.52 -39.20
N ILE A 520 -3.77 -6.74 -39.71
CA ILE A 520 -2.50 -7.46 -39.44
C ILE A 520 -1.38 -6.65 -40.11
N ASP A 521 -0.84 -5.66 -39.40
CA ASP A 521 0.25 -4.79 -39.79
C ASP A 521 1.47 -5.23 -38.99
N LEU A 522 2.22 -6.22 -39.49
CA LEU A 522 3.56 -6.46 -38.97
C LEU A 522 4.49 -5.42 -39.61
N ALA A 523 4.47 -4.21 -39.06
CA ALA A 523 5.40 -3.16 -39.43
C ALA A 523 6.79 -3.46 -38.83
N ILE A 524 7.80 -3.61 -39.68
CA ILE A 524 9.18 -3.80 -39.25
C ILE A 524 9.85 -2.41 -39.28
N GLY A 525 9.87 -1.71 -38.15
CA GLY A 525 10.79 -0.58 -37.93
C GLY A 525 10.32 0.83 -38.35
N ASP A 526 9.27 0.99 -39.17
CA ASP A 526 8.73 2.30 -39.56
C ASP A 526 7.19 2.26 -39.81
N ASN A 527 6.62 3.28 -40.45
CA ASN A 527 5.18 3.39 -40.75
C ASN A 527 4.84 3.11 -42.23
N ASP A 528 5.80 2.70 -43.06
CA ASP A 528 5.62 2.59 -44.50
C ASP A 528 6.11 1.26 -45.09
N THR A 529 6.70 0.38 -44.26
CA THR A 529 7.25 -0.92 -44.61
C THR A 529 6.73 -2.04 -43.68
N GLY A 530 6.19 -3.13 -44.27
CA GLY A 530 5.69 -4.26 -43.47
C GLY A 530 4.76 -5.23 -44.22
N LEU A 531 4.19 -6.18 -43.47
CA LEU A 531 3.12 -7.07 -43.93
C LEU A 531 1.76 -6.49 -43.55
N LYS A 532 0.82 -6.44 -44.51
CA LYS A 532 -0.53 -5.93 -44.31
C LYS A 532 -1.59 -6.88 -44.87
N GLN A 533 -2.61 -7.19 -44.09
CA GLN A 533 -3.81 -7.87 -44.59
C GLN A 533 -4.69 -6.88 -45.38
N GLN A 534 -4.91 -7.13 -46.68
CA GLN A 534 -5.69 -6.25 -47.58
C GLN A 534 -7.19 -6.60 -47.64
N GLY A 535 -7.56 -7.80 -47.19
CA GLY A 535 -8.89 -8.36 -47.22
C GLY A 535 -8.90 -9.76 -46.58
N ASP A 536 -10.06 -10.40 -46.53
CA ASP A 536 -10.12 -11.79 -46.06
C ASP A 536 -9.32 -12.70 -47.00
N GLY A 537 -8.39 -13.46 -46.45
CA GLY A 537 -7.46 -14.30 -47.22
C GLY A 537 -6.39 -13.55 -48.04
N GLU A 538 -6.25 -12.22 -47.94
CA GLU A 538 -5.26 -11.46 -48.72
C GLU A 538 -4.12 -10.91 -47.85
N LEU A 539 -2.86 -11.24 -48.19
CA LEU A 539 -1.65 -10.78 -47.51
C LEU A 539 -0.76 -10.00 -48.47
N ALA A 540 -0.31 -8.80 -48.09
CA ALA A 540 0.54 -7.96 -48.92
C ALA A 540 1.80 -7.48 -48.19
N ILE A 541 2.86 -7.22 -48.97
CA ILE A 541 4.13 -6.61 -48.54
C ILE A 541 4.16 -5.17 -49.04
N PHE A 542 4.45 -4.23 -48.14
CA PHE A 542 4.59 -2.80 -48.42
C PHE A 542 6.02 -2.33 -48.23
N THR A 543 6.46 -1.39 -49.07
CA THR A 543 7.63 -0.54 -48.80
C THR A 543 7.38 0.88 -49.29
N ASN A 544 7.78 1.89 -48.51
CA ASN A 544 7.52 3.31 -48.79
C ASN A 544 6.01 3.59 -49.05
N GLY A 545 5.12 2.89 -48.33
CA GLY A 545 3.67 3.06 -48.43
C GLY A 545 3.04 2.47 -49.69
N ILE A 546 3.82 1.76 -50.52
CA ILE A 546 3.38 1.17 -51.78
C ILE A 546 3.34 -0.35 -51.66
N GLU A 547 2.25 -0.95 -52.10
CA GLU A 547 2.12 -2.40 -52.20
C GLU A 547 3.09 -2.96 -53.24
N ARG A 548 4.02 -3.82 -52.82
CA ARG A 548 5.02 -4.44 -53.69
C ARG A 548 4.62 -5.85 -54.11
N VAL A 549 4.10 -6.63 -53.18
CA VAL A 549 3.71 -8.02 -53.39
C VAL A 549 2.37 -8.27 -52.71
N ARG A 550 1.49 -9.05 -53.34
CA ARG A 550 0.24 -9.54 -52.74
C ARG A 550 0.05 -11.01 -53.00
N VAL A 551 -0.35 -11.76 -51.99
CA VAL A 551 -1.02 -13.06 -52.12
C VAL A 551 -2.51 -12.80 -51.96
N ASN A 552 -3.30 -13.02 -53.01
CA ASN A 552 -4.76 -12.85 -52.93
C ASN A 552 -5.44 -14.10 -52.32
N ALA A 553 -6.75 -14.01 -52.07
CA ALA A 553 -7.53 -15.08 -51.46
C ALA A 553 -7.54 -16.39 -52.29
N SER A 554 -7.26 -16.33 -53.59
CA SER A 554 -7.12 -17.50 -54.48
C SER A 554 -5.71 -18.13 -54.46
N GLY A 555 -4.81 -17.60 -53.63
CA GLY A 555 -3.42 -18.05 -53.51
C GLY A 555 -2.55 -17.68 -54.71
N ASN A 556 -2.85 -16.57 -55.38
CA ASN A 556 -2.04 -16.04 -56.48
C ASN A 556 -1.10 -14.92 -55.98
N VAL A 557 0.17 -14.96 -56.38
CA VAL A 557 1.17 -13.95 -56.04
C VAL A 557 1.23 -12.87 -57.11
N GLY A 558 0.84 -11.64 -56.79
CA GLY A 558 1.05 -10.44 -57.59
C GLY A 558 2.31 -9.70 -57.16
N ILE A 559 3.13 -9.23 -58.10
CA ILE A 559 4.26 -8.32 -57.86
C ILE A 559 4.02 -7.04 -58.66
N GLY A 560 3.87 -5.90 -57.96
CA GLY A 560 3.51 -4.61 -58.55
C GLY A 560 2.08 -4.52 -59.10
N ILE A 561 1.22 -5.49 -58.79
CA ILE A 561 -0.18 -5.58 -59.23
C ILE A 561 -1.06 -6.15 -58.12
N THR A 562 -2.25 -5.59 -57.96
CA THR A 562 -3.22 -5.95 -56.90
C THR A 562 -4.16 -7.09 -57.30
N ASN A 563 -4.53 -7.18 -58.59
CA ASN A 563 -5.46 -8.18 -59.12
C ASN A 563 -4.72 -9.25 -59.93
N SER A 564 -4.07 -10.20 -59.25
CA SER A 564 -3.32 -11.29 -59.88
C SER A 564 -4.25 -12.40 -60.41
N THR A 565 -4.28 -12.55 -61.75
CA THR A 565 -5.03 -13.59 -62.48
C THR A 565 -4.29 -14.91 -62.65
N ALA A 566 -3.02 -15.00 -62.27
CA ALA A 566 -2.16 -16.18 -62.39
C ALA A 566 -1.38 -16.42 -61.10
N LYS A 567 -0.86 -17.64 -60.91
CA LYS A 567 -0.12 -18.04 -59.68
C LYS A 567 1.07 -17.13 -59.36
N LEU A 568 1.74 -16.60 -60.38
CA LEU A 568 2.69 -15.50 -60.28
C LEU A 568 2.37 -14.50 -61.40
N HIS A 569 2.00 -13.27 -61.06
CA HIS A 569 1.72 -12.17 -62.01
C HIS A 569 2.61 -10.97 -61.65
N VAL A 570 3.59 -10.69 -62.50
CA VAL A 570 4.50 -9.54 -62.33
C VAL A 570 4.11 -8.44 -63.30
N LYS A 571 3.80 -7.24 -62.79
CA LYS A 571 3.62 -6.04 -63.62
C LYS A 571 4.97 -5.33 -63.77
N GLY A 572 5.69 -5.64 -64.84
CA GLY A 572 7.01 -5.10 -65.14
C GLY A 572 7.98 -6.19 -65.57
N ASN A 573 9.28 -5.86 -65.60
CA ASN A 573 10.32 -6.82 -65.98
C ASN A 573 10.67 -7.74 -64.79
N ALA A 574 10.68 -9.04 -65.02
CA ALA A 574 11.25 -10.02 -64.11
C ALA A 574 12.63 -10.45 -64.61
N VAL A 575 13.69 -10.25 -63.82
CA VAL A 575 15.03 -10.76 -64.13
C VAL A 575 15.22 -12.07 -63.37
N ILE A 576 15.49 -13.15 -64.10
CA ILE A 576 15.83 -14.46 -63.55
C ILE A 576 17.25 -14.76 -64.02
N THR A 577 18.20 -14.75 -63.08
CA THR A 577 19.65 -14.76 -63.38
C THR A 577 20.20 -16.14 -63.75
N ASP A 578 19.46 -17.20 -63.45
CA ASP A 578 19.77 -18.58 -63.83
C ASP A 578 18.77 -19.09 -64.88
N LYS A 579 18.55 -20.40 -64.96
CA LYS A 579 17.61 -21.00 -65.89
C LYS A 579 16.16 -20.75 -65.45
N VAL A 580 15.33 -20.24 -66.36
CA VAL A 580 13.87 -20.23 -66.19
C VAL A 580 13.31 -21.59 -66.60
N GLY A 581 12.80 -22.35 -65.64
CA GLY A 581 11.95 -23.51 -65.94
C GLY A 581 10.54 -23.03 -66.32
N ILE A 582 10.26 -22.82 -67.62
CA ILE A 582 8.90 -22.55 -68.09
C ILE A 582 8.15 -23.89 -68.18
N GLY A 583 7.57 -24.32 -67.06
CA GLY A 583 6.71 -25.51 -67.02
C GLY A 583 5.25 -25.14 -67.27
N VAL A 584 4.80 -25.14 -68.53
CA VAL A 584 3.36 -25.14 -68.83
C VAL A 584 2.86 -26.58 -68.68
N ARG A 585 2.41 -26.95 -67.47
CA ARG A 585 1.70 -28.21 -67.24
C ARG A 585 0.20 -27.96 -67.43
N THR A 586 -0.35 -28.28 -68.59
CA THR A 586 -1.80 -28.43 -68.74
C THR A 586 -2.23 -29.69 -67.97
N PRO A 587 -3.20 -29.63 -67.03
CA PRO A 587 -3.44 -30.75 -66.12
C PRO A 587 -4.08 -32.02 -66.72
N ASN A 588 -4.43 -32.08 -68.01
CA ASN A 588 -5.45 -33.05 -68.44
C ASN A 588 -5.58 -33.34 -69.95
N THR A 589 -4.49 -33.45 -70.72
CA THR A 589 -4.46 -34.28 -71.96
C THR A 589 -3.00 -34.51 -72.41
N ASP A 590 -2.70 -35.71 -72.90
CA ASP A 590 -1.41 -36.09 -73.49
C ASP A 590 -1.04 -35.24 -74.71
N ALA A 591 -0.43 -34.08 -74.49
CA ALA A 591 0.22 -33.31 -75.54
C ALA A 591 1.39 -32.51 -74.95
N THR A 592 2.59 -33.10 -75.05
CA THR A 592 3.92 -32.49 -75.19
C THR A 592 4.19 -31.17 -74.43
N PRO A 593 5.21 -31.09 -73.55
CA PRO A 593 5.63 -29.82 -72.96
C PRO A 593 5.90 -28.80 -74.06
N LYS A 594 5.23 -27.64 -74.04
CA LYS A 594 5.54 -26.53 -74.94
C LYS A 594 6.33 -25.49 -74.15
N ILE A 595 7.61 -25.33 -74.48
CA ILE A 595 8.29 -24.06 -74.24
C ILE A 595 7.66 -23.10 -75.25
N HIS A 596 6.93 -22.09 -74.80
CA HIS A 596 6.62 -20.91 -75.63
C HIS A 596 7.61 -19.83 -75.21
N LEU A 597 8.80 -19.83 -75.81
CA LEU A 597 9.65 -18.64 -75.82
C LEU A 597 9.11 -17.73 -76.94
N ALA A 598 7.98 -17.09 -76.66
CA ALA A 598 7.44 -16.01 -77.48
C ALA A 598 8.38 -14.81 -77.37
N ILE A 599 9.05 -14.45 -78.46
CA ILE A 599 9.88 -13.25 -78.54
C ILE A 599 9.05 -12.16 -79.23
N GLY A 600 8.23 -11.44 -78.48
CA GLY A 600 7.57 -10.21 -78.95
C GLY A 600 6.16 -10.35 -79.55
N ASP A 601 5.67 -11.56 -79.82
CA ASP A 601 4.31 -11.86 -80.29
C ASP A 601 3.88 -13.30 -79.92
N ASP A 602 2.66 -13.71 -80.31
CA ASP A 602 2.09 -15.03 -79.98
C ASP A 602 2.38 -16.13 -81.03
N ASP A 603 3.07 -15.81 -82.13
CA ASP A 603 3.22 -16.71 -83.29
C ASP A 603 4.67 -17.00 -83.73
N THR A 604 5.65 -16.38 -83.08
CA THR A 604 7.09 -16.53 -83.34
C THR A 604 7.86 -16.99 -82.09
N GLY A 605 8.63 -18.08 -82.23
CA GLY A 605 9.42 -18.59 -81.10
C GLY A 605 10.06 -19.97 -81.28
N LEU A 606 10.61 -20.49 -80.18
CA LEU A 606 11.07 -21.88 -80.08
C LEU A 606 9.98 -22.74 -79.47
N GLN A 607 9.65 -23.86 -80.10
CA GLN A 607 8.63 -24.80 -79.62
C GLN A 607 9.17 -26.24 -79.60
N GLN A 608 8.90 -26.97 -78.51
CA GLN A 608 9.15 -28.41 -78.47
C GLN A 608 7.99 -29.15 -79.16
N GLN A 609 8.30 -29.93 -80.21
CA GLN A 609 7.34 -30.65 -81.05
C GLN A 609 7.29 -32.15 -80.71
N GLY A 610 7.33 -32.46 -79.42
CA GLY A 610 7.44 -33.83 -78.90
C GLY A 610 8.77 -34.12 -78.20
N ASP A 611 8.92 -35.37 -77.74
CA ASP A 611 10.14 -35.79 -77.05
C ASP A 611 11.35 -35.72 -77.98
N GLY A 612 12.40 -35.01 -77.54
CA GLY A 612 13.63 -34.79 -78.29
C GLY A 612 13.52 -33.93 -79.56
N VAL A 613 12.35 -33.35 -79.87
CA VAL A 613 12.18 -32.51 -81.08
C VAL A 613 12.07 -31.05 -80.71
N LEU A 614 13.00 -30.23 -81.21
CA LEU A 614 12.99 -28.77 -81.05
C LEU A 614 12.72 -28.12 -82.41
N ALA A 615 11.82 -27.15 -82.45
CA ALA A 615 11.44 -26.46 -83.67
C ALA A 615 11.45 -24.94 -83.50
N ILE A 616 11.69 -24.22 -84.60
CA ILE A 616 11.61 -22.77 -84.71
C ILE A 616 10.36 -22.43 -85.53
N TYR A 617 9.51 -21.59 -84.97
CA TYR A 617 8.27 -21.11 -85.58
C TYR A 617 8.35 -19.63 -85.94
N THR A 618 7.76 -19.28 -87.07
CA THR A 618 7.35 -17.89 -87.38
C THR A 618 5.98 -17.93 -88.05
N ASP A 619 5.08 -17.02 -87.68
CA ASP A 619 3.72 -16.96 -88.21
C ASP A 619 2.98 -18.31 -88.08
N ASN A 620 3.13 -18.98 -86.93
CA ASN A 620 2.59 -20.32 -86.65
C ASN A 620 3.04 -21.44 -87.61
N ILE A 621 4.11 -21.23 -88.40
CA ILE A 621 4.67 -22.22 -89.32
C ILE A 621 6.01 -22.72 -88.81
N GLU A 622 6.19 -24.04 -88.78
CA GLU A 622 7.48 -24.68 -88.47
C GLU A 622 8.48 -24.39 -89.60
N ARG A 623 9.50 -23.57 -89.30
CA ARG A 623 10.53 -23.18 -90.28
C ARG A 623 11.72 -24.11 -90.24
N VAL A 624 12.15 -24.47 -89.02
CA VAL A 624 13.31 -25.32 -88.78
C VAL A 624 12.94 -26.34 -87.72
N ARG A 625 13.33 -27.60 -87.95
CA ARG A 625 13.21 -28.71 -87.01
C ARG A 625 14.58 -29.27 -86.68
N PHE A 626 14.81 -29.57 -85.42
CA PHE A 626 15.82 -30.51 -84.95
C PHE A 626 15.06 -31.74 -84.45
N ASP A 627 15.16 -32.86 -85.18
CA ASP A 627 14.48 -34.09 -84.77
C ASP A 627 15.23 -34.80 -83.63
N LYS A 628 14.59 -35.81 -83.04
CA LYS A 628 15.16 -36.60 -81.94
C LYS A 628 16.39 -37.44 -82.34
N GLN A 629 16.68 -37.58 -83.64
CA GLN A 629 17.85 -38.25 -84.20
C GLN A 629 19.00 -37.26 -84.51
N GLY A 630 18.80 -35.97 -84.24
CA GLY A 630 19.75 -34.89 -84.49
C GLY A 630 19.85 -34.47 -85.96
N ASN A 631 18.82 -34.73 -86.78
CA ASN A 631 18.72 -34.22 -88.13
C ASN A 631 18.08 -32.83 -88.14
N VAL A 632 18.50 -31.98 -89.06
CA VAL A 632 17.95 -30.63 -89.26
C VAL A 632 17.04 -30.63 -90.48
N GLY A 633 15.76 -30.35 -90.27
CA GLY A 633 14.78 -30.08 -91.32
C GLY A 633 14.59 -28.58 -91.51
N ILE A 634 14.64 -28.08 -92.75
CA ILE A 634 14.24 -26.71 -93.08
C ILE A 634 13.07 -26.82 -94.07
N GLY A 635 11.91 -26.29 -93.71
CA GLY A 635 10.68 -26.41 -94.49
C GLY A 635 10.04 -27.81 -94.47
N THR A 636 10.58 -28.77 -93.70
CA THR A 636 10.07 -30.14 -93.58
C THR A 636 10.04 -30.61 -92.14
N THR A 637 9.01 -31.37 -91.79
CA THR A 637 8.83 -31.95 -90.44
C THR A 637 9.42 -33.36 -90.31
N SER A 638 9.88 -33.96 -91.42
CA SER A 638 10.42 -35.32 -91.49
C SER A 638 11.74 -35.34 -92.27
N PRO A 639 12.84 -34.82 -91.69
CA PRO A 639 14.14 -34.83 -92.35
C PRO A 639 14.65 -36.26 -92.61
N ALA A 640 14.93 -36.61 -93.87
CA ALA A 640 15.41 -37.94 -94.27
C ALA A 640 16.95 -38.05 -94.30
N ALA A 641 17.64 -36.95 -94.03
CA ALA A 641 19.09 -36.83 -93.99
C ALA A 641 19.51 -35.85 -92.90
N LYS A 642 20.81 -35.82 -92.55
CA LYS A 642 21.35 -34.93 -91.50
C LYS A 642 20.99 -33.46 -91.69
N LEU A 643 20.90 -33.01 -92.94
CA LEU A 643 20.29 -31.76 -93.35
C LEU A 643 19.31 -32.06 -94.49
N HIS A 644 18.03 -31.80 -94.29
CA HIS A 644 16.98 -31.89 -95.31
C HIS A 644 16.35 -30.51 -95.48
N VAL A 645 16.50 -29.93 -96.66
CA VAL A 645 15.81 -28.69 -97.04
C VAL A 645 14.75 -29.03 -98.07
N ASP A 646 13.48 -28.82 -97.71
CA ASP A 646 12.37 -28.92 -98.65
C ASP A 646 12.20 -27.57 -99.36
N GLY A 647 13.03 -27.39 -100.39
CA GLY A 647 13.14 -26.14 -101.15
C GLY A 647 14.51 -25.95 -101.76
N SER A 648 14.70 -24.81 -102.44
CA SER A 648 15.97 -24.48 -103.08
C SER A 648 17.05 -24.13 -102.07
N VAL A 649 18.19 -24.81 -102.15
CA VAL A 649 19.40 -24.45 -101.39
C VAL A 649 20.33 -23.63 -102.27
N LYS A 650 20.64 -22.40 -101.85
CA LYS A 650 21.71 -21.61 -102.46
C LYS A 650 23.03 -21.92 -101.75
N PHE A 651 23.86 -22.76 -102.36
CA PHE A 651 25.25 -22.92 -101.93
C PHE A 651 26.07 -21.75 -102.47
N GLY A 652 26.66 -20.95 -101.57
CA GLY A 652 27.57 -19.87 -101.96
C GLY A 652 28.94 -20.42 -102.32
N GLY A 653 29.14 -20.95 -103.54
CA GLY A 653 30.47 -21.37 -104.05
C GLY A 653 30.43 -22.37 -105.23
N ASN A 654 31.47 -22.37 -106.07
CA ASN A 654 31.63 -23.26 -107.24
C ASN A 654 31.74 -24.75 -106.80
N SER A 655 30.85 -25.64 -107.28
CA SER A 655 30.97 -27.09 -107.03
C SER A 655 30.60 -27.90 -108.30
N THR A 656 31.37 -28.97 -108.56
CA THR A 656 31.42 -29.78 -109.80
C THR A 656 30.86 -31.19 -109.58
N ILE A 657 30.14 -31.76 -110.58
CA ILE A 657 29.66 -33.17 -110.60
C ILE A 657 30.47 -33.96 -111.67
N ILE A 658 30.80 -35.24 -111.42
CA ILE A 658 31.74 -36.11 -112.18
C ILE A 658 31.02 -37.30 -112.88
N ASN A 659 31.07 -37.37 -114.24
CA ASN A 659 31.09 -38.56 -115.14
C ASN A 659 31.02 -38.10 -116.63
N GLN A 660 31.99 -38.47 -117.50
CA GLN A 660 32.21 -37.89 -118.86
C GLN A 660 32.38 -38.94 -120.00
N MET A 661 31.66 -38.80 -121.13
CA MET A 661 31.80 -39.58 -122.40
C MET A 661 32.26 -38.68 -123.58
N ILE A 662 33.00 -39.21 -124.58
CA ILE A 662 33.45 -38.45 -125.78
C ILE A 662 33.14 -39.19 -127.10
N CYS A 663 32.58 -38.49 -128.10
CA CYS A 663 32.33 -38.98 -129.46
C CYS A 663 32.79 -37.98 -130.56
N GLY A 664 33.07 -38.47 -131.77
CA GLY A 664 33.56 -37.65 -132.89
C GLY A 664 33.48 -38.30 -134.28
N GLN A 665 33.73 -37.50 -135.33
CA GLN A 665 33.75 -37.94 -136.73
C GLN A 665 35.02 -37.51 -137.45
N VAL A 666 35.52 -38.36 -138.34
CA VAL A 666 36.64 -38.08 -139.23
C VAL A 666 36.17 -38.20 -140.68
N PHE A 667 36.44 -37.18 -141.48
CA PHE A 667 36.03 -37.14 -142.87
C PHE A 667 37.11 -36.53 -143.77
N TYR A 668 37.15 -36.95 -145.03
CA TYR A 668 38.02 -36.33 -146.01
C TYR A 668 37.31 -35.14 -146.65
N ASN A 669 37.91 -33.96 -146.56
CA ASN A 669 37.42 -32.79 -147.27
C ASN A 669 37.95 -32.85 -148.71
N THR A 670 37.06 -33.12 -149.67
CA THR A 670 37.38 -33.20 -151.10
C THR A 670 37.81 -31.87 -151.71
N VAL A 671 37.42 -30.75 -151.09
CA VAL A 671 37.81 -29.40 -151.53
C VAL A 671 39.26 -29.11 -151.15
N ASP A 672 39.61 -29.37 -149.88
CA ASP A 672 40.95 -29.06 -149.37
C ASP A 672 41.98 -30.16 -149.67
N LYS A 673 41.51 -31.33 -150.15
CA LYS A 673 42.30 -32.57 -150.29
C LYS A 673 43.01 -32.98 -148.99
N LYS A 674 42.32 -32.85 -147.86
CA LYS A 674 42.87 -33.12 -146.52
C LYS A 674 41.85 -33.82 -145.63
N TRP A 675 42.33 -34.64 -144.71
CA TRP A 675 41.50 -35.23 -143.67
C TRP A 675 41.18 -34.23 -142.56
N GLN A 676 39.93 -34.22 -142.10
CA GLN A 676 39.45 -33.37 -141.02
C GLN A 676 38.79 -34.20 -139.90
N TYR A 677 39.09 -33.84 -138.65
CA TYR A 677 38.43 -34.37 -137.45
C TYR A 677 37.42 -33.35 -136.90
N LYS A 678 36.29 -33.81 -136.34
CA LYS A 678 35.32 -33.00 -135.59
C LYS A 678 34.88 -33.71 -134.30
N GLY A 679 35.22 -33.14 -133.13
CA GLY A 679 34.77 -33.61 -131.82
C GLY A 679 33.48 -32.93 -131.31
N PHE A 680 32.66 -33.65 -130.52
CA PHE A 680 31.38 -33.14 -129.98
C PHE A 680 31.53 -32.16 -128.79
N ALA A 681 32.64 -32.20 -128.05
CA ALA A 681 32.97 -31.21 -127.03
C ALA A 681 33.78 -30.06 -127.64
N LYS A 682 33.12 -28.94 -127.98
CA LYS A 682 33.71 -27.67 -128.46
C LYS A 682 34.70 -27.79 -129.65
N GLY A 683 34.16 -28.04 -130.85
CA GLY A 683 34.56 -27.31 -132.07
C GLY A 683 35.98 -27.52 -132.64
N THR A 684 36.74 -28.52 -132.21
CA THR A 684 38.10 -28.73 -132.70
C THR A 684 38.08 -29.37 -134.10
N ARG A 685 38.57 -28.63 -135.11
CA ARG A 685 38.92 -29.14 -136.45
C ARG A 685 40.43 -29.21 -136.58
N VAL A 686 40.99 -30.42 -136.67
CA VAL A 686 42.40 -30.64 -136.99
C VAL A 686 42.49 -31.15 -138.42
N VAL A 687 43.37 -30.54 -139.22
CA VAL A 687 43.52 -30.81 -140.65
C VAL A 687 44.91 -31.38 -140.91
N HIS A 688 45.01 -32.63 -141.37
CA HIS A 688 46.28 -33.27 -141.70
C HIS A 688 46.43 -33.42 -143.21
N THR A 689 47.64 -33.16 -143.72
CA THR A 689 47.96 -33.19 -145.16
C THR A 689 48.37 -34.56 -145.65
N ASP A 690 49.11 -35.32 -144.83
CA ASP A 690 49.80 -36.53 -145.27
C ASP A 690 49.74 -37.59 -144.16
N ASP A 691 49.36 -38.82 -144.50
CA ASP A 691 49.29 -40.02 -143.64
C ASP A 691 48.15 -40.11 -142.60
N ALA A 692 46.90 -40.26 -143.04
CA ALA A 692 45.73 -40.89 -142.37
C ALA A 692 45.73 -41.16 -140.82
N ARG A 693 46.29 -40.26 -140.01
CA ARG A 693 46.51 -40.35 -138.55
C ARG A 693 45.84 -39.17 -137.84
N PHE A 694 45.16 -39.44 -136.72
CA PHE A 694 44.37 -38.47 -135.97
C PHE A 694 44.71 -38.52 -134.49
N THR A 695 45.09 -37.38 -133.91
CA THR A 695 45.28 -37.25 -132.46
C THR A 695 44.02 -36.70 -131.81
N ILE A 696 43.51 -37.38 -130.80
CA ILE A 696 42.30 -37.01 -130.06
C ILE A 696 42.68 -36.74 -128.62
N HIS A 697 42.49 -35.51 -128.16
CA HIS A 697 42.63 -35.13 -126.75
C HIS A 697 41.30 -35.32 -126.03
N TYR A 698 41.33 -35.97 -124.88
CA TYR A 698 40.13 -36.29 -124.11
C TYR A 698 40.04 -35.57 -122.76
N GLY A 699 41.09 -34.86 -122.33
CA GLY A 699 41.01 -33.92 -121.20
C GLY A 699 40.85 -34.56 -119.82
N PHE A 700 41.03 -35.87 -119.72
CA PHE A 700 41.14 -36.65 -118.48
C PHE A 700 42.41 -37.50 -118.52
N THR A 701 42.91 -37.95 -117.37
CA THR A 701 44.14 -38.77 -117.27
C THR A 701 43.81 -40.27 -117.32
N VAL A 702 44.35 -40.96 -118.30
CA VAL A 702 44.33 -42.41 -118.47
C VAL A 702 45.64 -42.98 -117.94
N LYS A 703 45.58 -43.83 -116.92
CA LYS A 703 46.79 -44.41 -116.31
C LYS A 703 47.24 -45.68 -117.02
N HIS A 704 46.29 -46.41 -117.59
CA HIS A 704 46.55 -47.63 -118.32
C HIS A 704 45.76 -47.63 -119.62
N ARG A 705 46.38 -48.01 -120.75
CA ARG A 705 45.71 -48.16 -122.05
C ARG A 705 44.45 -49.04 -122.03
N GLN A 706 44.30 -49.87 -120.98
CA GLN A 706 43.20 -50.82 -120.77
C GLN A 706 41.95 -50.15 -120.20
N GLU A 707 42.02 -48.88 -119.81
CA GLU A 707 40.91 -48.07 -119.29
C GLU A 707 40.06 -47.43 -120.41
N LEU A 708 40.46 -47.60 -121.67
CA LEU A 708 39.77 -47.03 -122.84
C LEU A 708 39.16 -48.13 -123.70
N ALA A 709 37.89 -47.97 -124.07
CA ALA A 709 37.30 -48.67 -125.21
C ALA A 709 37.07 -47.68 -126.36
N ILE A 710 37.51 -48.06 -127.56
CA ILE A 710 37.36 -47.26 -128.77
C ILE A 710 36.58 -48.08 -129.80
N PHE A 711 35.47 -47.52 -130.26
CA PHE A 711 34.66 -48.10 -131.33
C PHE A 711 34.73 -47.19 -132.54
N ALA A 712 34.95 -47.74 -133.74
CA ALA A 712 34.98 -46.98 -134.98
C ALA A 712 34.24 -47.72 -136.10
N THR A 713 33.48 -46.99 -136.91
CA THR A 713 32.66 -47.56 -138.00
C THR A 713 32.83 -46.75 -139.29
N PRO A 714 33.19 -47.38 -140.43
CA PRO A 714 33.17 -46.70 -141.73
C PRO A 714 31.73 -46.37 -142.15
N ILE A 715 31.54 -45.28 -142.89
CA ILE A 715 30.21 -44.78 -143.29
C ILE A 715 29.73 -45.40 -144.62
N TYR A 716 30.60 -46.04 -145.42
CA TYR A 716 30.24 -46.66 -146.71
C TYR A 716 30.77 -48.09 -146.90
N ARG A 717 30.03 -48.86 -147.71
CA ARG A 717 29.94 -50.34 -147.72
C ARG A 717 31.04 -51.13 -148.46
N HIS A 718 32.09 -50.49 -148.99
CA HIS A 718 33.01 -51.16 -149.94
C HIS A 718 34.50 -50.84 -149.77
N ALA A 719 34.98 -50.56 -148.55
CA ALA A 719 36.42 -50.42 -148.31
C ALA A 719 36.84 -51.26 -147.09
N ASP A 720 37.73 -52.23 -147.31
CA ASP A 720 38.39 -53.06 -146.27
C ASP A 720 39.48 -52.24 -145.54
N ASN A 721 39.10 -51.09 -144.99
CA ASN A 721 40.01 -50.22 -144.24
C ASN A 721 40.06 -50.66 -142.78
N LEU A 722 41.23 -51.07 -142.29
CA LEU A 722 41.43 -51.40 -140.88
C LEU A 722 41.74 -50.13 -140.08
N ILE A 723 40.91 -49.80 -139.08
CA ILE A 723 41.17 -48.70 -138.14
C ILE A 723 41.91 -49.28 -136.94
N THR A 724 43.11 -48.79 -136.67
CA THR A 724 43.89 -49.20 -135.50
C THR A 724 44.23 -48.02 -134.62
N VAL A 725 44.16 -48.23 -133.30
CA VAL A 725 44.73 -47.30 -132.33
C VAL A 725 46.22 -47.58 -132.29
N GLN A 726 47.03 -46.59 -132.67
CA GLN A 726 48.48 -46.76 -132.74
C GLN A 726 49.11 -46.46 -131.39
N GLU A 727 48.65 -45.40 -130.71
CA GLU A 727 49.24 -44.91 -129.45
C GLU A 727 48.17 -44.36 -128.49
N VAL A 728 48.34 -44.59 -127.19
CA VAL A 728 47.53 -44.01 -126.10
C VAL A 728 48.50 -43.38 -125.11
N HIS A 729 48.29 -42.11 -124.78
CA HIS A 729 49.04 -41.35 -123.78
C HIS A 729 48.15 -41.04 -122.56
N GLU A 730 48.63 -40.23 -121.62
CA GLU A 730 47.84 -39.89 -120.43
C GLU A 730 46.57 -39.09 -120.77
N ASP A 731 46.57 -38.19 -121.75
CA ASP A 731 45.46 -37.28 -122.03
C ASP A 731 44.98 -37.27 -123.51
N ARG A 732 45.62 -38.09 -124.35
CA ARG A 732 45.36 -38.18 -125.79
C ARG A 732 45.59 -39.59 -126.36
N CYS A 733 44.93 -39.91 -127.46
CA CYS A 733 45.20 -41.11 -128.25
C CYS A 733 45.39 -40.79 -129.73
N VAL A 734 46.15 -41.63 -130.44
CA VAL A 734 46.39 -41.55 -131.88
C VAL A 734 45.72 -42.74 -132.57
N ILE A 735 44.83 -42.43 -133.53
CA ILE A 735 44.14 -43.40 -134.37
C ILE A 735 44.68 -43.31 -135.80
N CYS A 736 45.00 -44.44 -136.42
CA CYS A 736 45.50 -44.53 -137.81
C CYS A 736 44.57 -45.40 -138.67
N MET A 737 44.42 -45.04 -139.95
CA MET A 737 43.87 -45.95 -140.96
C MET A 737 45.01 -46.68 -141.69
N ILE A 738 44.89 -48.00 -141.86
CA ILE A 738 45.82 -48.82 -142.65
C ILE A 738 45.04 -49.39 -143.84
N ASP A 739 45.50 -49.11 -145.06
CA ASP A 739 44.94 -49.60 -146.32
C ASP A 739 45.55 -50.98 -146.68
N LEU A 740 44.69 -51.97 -146.90
CA LEU A 740 45.05 -53.35 -147.24
C LEU A 740 44.68 -53.64 -148.71
N ALA A 741 45.60 -53.27 -149.62
CA ALA A 741 45.89 -53.88 -150.94
C ALA A 741 45.28 -53.33 -152.27
N ASN A 742 46.21 -52.89 -153.14
CA ASN A 742 46.34 -53.15 -154.59
C ASN A 742 45.06 -53.33 -155.46
N SER A 743 44.54 -52.26 -156.09
CA SER A 743 43.97 -52.35 -157.45
C SER A 743 43.86 -50.98 -158.15
N LYS A 744 43.96 -50.98 -159.49
CA LYS A 744 44.08 -49.81 -160.38
C LYS A 744 42.75 -49.07 -160.63
N GLN A 745 42.25 -48.29 -159.67
CA GLN A 745 41.18 -47.30 -159.86
C GLN A 745 41.46 -46.05 -158.99
N PRO A 746 41.10 -44.82 -159.41
CA PRO A 746 41.35 -43.61 -158.62
C PRO A 746 40.46 -43.56 -157.37
N TYR A 747 41.12 -43.39 -156.23
CA TYR A 747 40.61 -43.45 -154.85
C TYR A 747 39.47 -42.47 -154.51
N GLU A 748 38.41 -42.96 -153.86
CA GLU A 748 37.53 -42.14 -153.00
C GLU A 748 37.79 -42.44 -151.51
N PRO A 749 38.18 -41.45 -150.69
CA PRO A 749 38.42 -41.64 -149.26
C PRO A 749 37.11 -41.83 -148.47
N THR A 750 37.09 -42.82 -147.56
CA THR A 750 35.88 -43.20 -146.78
C THR A 750 35.85 -42.54 -145.40
N ASN A 751 34.76 -41.84 -145.07
CA ASN A 751 34.56 -41.22 -143.75
C ASN A 751 34.23 -42.25 -142.65
N PHE A 752 34.57 -41.97 -141.39
CA PHE A 752 34.22 -42.83 -140.24
C PHE A 752 33.78 -42.03 -139.01
N SER A 753 32.99 -42.67 -138.15
CA SER A 753 32.62 -42.16 -136.82
C SER A 753 33.29 -43.00 -135.74
N PHE A 754 33.60 -42.40 -134.60
CA PHE A 754 34.18 -43.12 -133.47
C PHE A 754 33.63 -42.67 -132.10
N MET A 755 33.76 -43.54 -131.11
CA MET A 755 33.40 -43.31 -129.70
C MET A 755 34.54 -43.75 -128.79
N ILE A 756 34.87 -42.93 -127.78
CA ILE A 756 35.84 -43.25 -126.73
C ILE A 756 35.14 -43.23 -125.37
N ILE A 757 35.27 -44.31 -124.62
CA ILE A 757 34.73 -44.44 -123.27
C ILE A 757 35.88 -44.66 -122.30
N HIS A 758 35.95 -43.86 -121.23
CA HIS A 758 36.86 -44.06 -120.11
C HIS A 758 36.17 -44.84 -119.00
N PHE A 759 36.74 -45.99 -118.68
CA PHE A 759 36.37 -46.80 -117.54
C PHE A 759 37.46 -46.55 -116.49
N GLY A 760 37.12 -45.91 -115.38
CA GLY A 760 38.07 -45.37 -114.39
C GLY A 760 39.07 -46.39 -113.79
N SER A 761 39.00 -47.68 -114.15
CA SER A 761 40.00 -48.71 -113.89
C SER A 761 40.02 -49.80 -114.98
N PRO A 762 41.14 -50.54 -115.19
CA PRO A 762 41.21 -51.68 -116.12
C PRO A 762 40.21 -52.83 -115.84
N SER A 763 39.77 -52.98 -114.59
CA SER A 763 38.80 -54.01 -114.18
C SER A 763 37.39 -53.73 -114.70
N ASP A 764 37.04 -52.46 -114.91
CA ASP A 764 35.70 -52.05 -115.34
C ASP A 764 35.41 -52.45 -116.80
N LEU A 765 36.45 -52.71 -117.61
CA LEU A 765 36.31 -53.18 -119.00
C LEU A 765 35.84 -54.64 -119.10
N TYR A 766 36.15 -55.49 -118.10
CA TYR A 766 35.80 -56.93 -118.13
C TYR A 766 34.30 -57.21 -118.13
N HIS A 767 33.47 -56.20 -117.88
CA HIS A 767 32.02 -56.30 -117.88
C HIS A 767 31.37 -56.13 -119.28
N PHE A 768 32.15 -55.88 -120.34
CA PHE A 768 31.64 -55.85 -121.72
C PHE A 768 31.75 -57.22 -122.41
N TYR A 769 30.60 -57.81 -122.77
CA TYR A 769 30.48 -59.14 -123.40
C TYR A 769 30.20 -59.06 -124.91
N ASN A 770 30.72 -60.01 -125.69
CA ASN A 770 30.25 -60.27 -127.06
C ASN A 770 28.93 -61.04 -127.03
N LEU A 771 27.85 -60.43 -127.53
CA LEU A 771 26.47 -60.93 -127.50
C LEU A 771 26.23 -62.22 -128.30
N GLU A 772 27.08 -62.59 -129.26
CA GLU A 772 26.87 -63.80 -130.07
C GLU A 772 27.56 -65.05 -129.50
N ASN A 773 28.63 -64.88 -128.72
CA ASN A 773 29.45 -66.01 -128.24
C ASN A 773 29.58 -66.09 -126.71
N ASN A 774 28.98 -65.14 -125.98
CA ASN A 774 28.96 -65.05 -124.51
C ASN A 774 30.34 -65.26 -123.86
N ARG A 775 31.39 -64.70 -124.48
CA ARG A 775 32.77 -64.68 -123.98
C ARG A 775 33.18 -63.23 -123.73
N PRO A 776 33.93 -62.94 -122.65
CA PRO A 776 34.51 -61.62 -122.44
C PRO A 776 35.45 -61.28 -123.61
N LEU A 777 35.38 -60.04 -124.09
CA LEU A 777 36.29 -59.54 -125.13
C LEU A 777 37.72 -59.60 -124.59
N LYS A 778 38.49 -60.61 -125.02
CA LYS A 778 39.89 -60.72 -124.61
C LYS A 778 40.70 -59.56 -125.19
N HIS A 779 41.55 -59.01 -124.34
CA HIS A 779 42.55 -58.01 -124.67
C HIS A 779 43.25 -58.35 -126.00
N SER A 780 43.20 -57.41 -126.96
CA SER A 780 43.88 -57.42 -128.26
C SER A 780 43.58 -58.59 -129.20
N ALA A 781 42.39 -58.57 -129.83
CA ALA A 781 42.17 -59.21 -131.12
C ALA A 781 42.05 -58.13 -132.22
N PRO A 782 42.67 -58.31 -133.41
CA PRO A 782 42.43 -57.42 -134.54
C PRO A 782 40.93 -57.44 -134.89
N ILE A 783 40.38 -56.28 -135.22
CA ILE A 783 38.97 -56.10 -135.55
C ILE A 783 38.71 -56.82 -136.88
N GLU A 784 38.27 -58.07 -136.82
CA GLU A 784 37.70 -58.77 -137.98
C GLU A 784 36.33 -58.16 -138.27
N SER A 785 36.11 -57.83 -139.54
CA SER A 785 34.91 -57.19 -140.09
C SER A 785 33.63 -57.87 -139.62
N TYR A 786 32.82 -57.18 -138.82
CA TYR A 786 31.48 -57.63 -138.47
C TYR A 786 30.51 -57.30 -139.62
N ASP A 787 29.83 -58.35 -140.09
CA ASP A 787 28.80 -58.31 -141.13
C ASP A 787 27.60 -57.47 -140.68
N TYR A 788 27.22 -56.52 -141.53
CA TYR A 788 26.33 -55.39 -141.24
C TYR A 788 24.87 -55.78 -141.52
N ASN A 789 24.28 -56.64 -140.68
CA ASN A 789 22.85 -56.99 -140.78
C ASN A 789 22.09 -57.24 -139.47
N ARG A 790 22.57 -56.79 -138.30
CA ARG A 790 21.75 -56.82 -137.05
C ARG A 790 21.91 -55.57 -136.17
N LYS A 791 20.80 -54.83 -136.09
CA LYS A 791 20.34 -53.80 -135.13
C LYS A 791 21.28 -52.65 -134.74
#